data_AF-A0A1G2RMN0-F1
#
_entry.id   AF-A0A1G2RMN0-F1
#
_cell.length_a   1.000
_cell.length_b   1.000
_cell.length_c   1.000
_cell.angle_alpha   90.00
_cell.angle_beta   90.00
_cell.angle_gamma   90.00
#
_symmetry.space_group_name_H-M   'P 1'
#
loop_
_entity.id
_entity.type
_entity.pdbx_description
1 polymer ?
#
loop_
_entity_poly.entity_id
_entity_poly.type
_entity_poly.pdbx_seq_one_letter_code
_entity_poly.pdbx_strand_id
1 'polypeptide(L)'
;MAKLRMKIIVILTIPFFLGGIAALVFFVASLQDSAQAAVPSWNNLTTIYYNPAQDDPANKFIEQAANELKANLGQAGKTLTVVTTPAATPAITLTVDAALPELAGRNDEAFKLFSDANGIYITGKTPIATRHGAYALLEKLGFRYFFRHPMWKIIPSALTSLDGLNEINEPAFLYRRIWSSLQDMPNTQSYWDWQKWNKLGGAGIYDAYHNYDTIVKPVNVGTNPEWFTYSSATGGSAKQLNVENQQVIDTAKQFAINKLSAITPIRSSASDLVPLNSIPVSPNDGPGWEYTYDKATGTYVPFYNTTNYQLITDKVFGLANEAAKTVSAALSPNKYVGVYSYAAYSCVPTINLEPNLLVQIANGFNYCDQPYKERIENTAKKGATIGIRDYYDVWKWHADNPPGLKGYAEIIPYYAKNNVKVINAESGDGLGARGLLYYVMSKLYWEPNKDPQVIMNDFYEKAFSPAKGPIKKYYDMWYLDATVTDNKLGLSFKYLNEAEQLAVGDAQVLDRIRFLEYYMRYLWKWRQRNSMTLDQLKVFYTEMSKTYTWSVVWFKYIQPEFTNTLGGLLLGKGLTRAELDALSDRTLPTPAQAKAWLDEGLAAFPDPIDAPPMSVNAKELAPLSATMTVDSGIYPTLPSVTVGGDQSIFIAAKAGETVAVDIPSGGGRYGDTGTKAQFGYAWRDSDGNILEEAAQTLSPPFQIKLAVPKTDVYLLDIDIVGENYLNFITLNTSHPASFRLRSHFTYNRALYTFVPPNTPGLIVGMRAGGGAIPASLKVYDPAGSLIINKSYSADFVDENGVRNPTSGIWKIEYTSRLSYGADLWILGIPPFLWHDPKNLLIPAAGSSTVPTPTPATSTVPTPTPSNLPLPSLSSLDRLVLYLDKSSQPLQFTGSNFASGTSYRVKITQEGTEKTAIDLQRQDDTILTATITSTHIGSLPPGLYSIALLRLSDSYTSTFSKQLLITKLGDIWSSSATAASEIKGDGRIDINDVSRLFSKWNSVRAEDLAEADINPGPANISLNKIDIYDVNKMMANWSPTTNP
;
A
#
# COMPACT_ATOMS: atom_id res chain seq x y z
N MET A 1 -12.24 45.28 40.07
CA MET A 1 -13.71 45.52 40.05
C MET A 1 -14.33 44.24 39.48
N ALA A 2 -15.04 43.42 40.28
CA ALA A 2 -16.51 43.40 40.43
C ALA A 2 -17.24 42.86 39.17
N LYS A 3 -18.10 41.82 39.17
CA LYS A 3 -18.64 40.80 40.14
C LYS A 3 -19.01 39.53 39.29
N LEU A 4 -19.06 38.28 39.77
CA LEU A 4 -20.09 37.59 40.60
C LEU A 4 -19.59 36.12 40.80
N ARG A 5 -19.44 35.51 42.00
CA ARG A 5 -20.41 34.70 42.83
C ARG A 5 -21.21 33.63 42.04
N MET A 6 -21.37 32.37 42.47
CA MET A 6 -21.53 31.71 43.80
C MET A 6 -20.57 30.49 44.01
N LYS A 7 -20.23 29.91 45.19
CA LYS A 7 -20.94 29.50 46.45
C LYS A 7 -21.90 28.29 46.27
N ILE A 8 -22.10 27.33 47.19
CA ILE A 8 -21.68 26.97 48.59
C ILE A 8 -21.76 25.41 48.69
N ILE A 9 -21.06 24.56 49.48
CA ILE A 9 -20.15 24.61 50.66
C ILE A 9 -20.76 24.12 52.02
N VAL A 10 -20.63 22.79 52.30
CA VAL A 10 -20.17 22.13 53.57
C VAL A 10 -21.09 22.00 54.83
N ILE A 11 -21.39 20.73 55.22
CA ILE A 11 -21.37 20.07 56.59
C ILE A 11 -22.63 19.64 57.44
N LEU A 12 -22.53 18.41 57.99
CA LEU A 12 -23.05 17.73 59.24
C LEU A 12 -24.51 17.20 59.51
N THR A 13 -24.51 16.01 60.17
CA THR A 13 -25.42 15.41 61.22
C THR A 13 -26.80 14.74 60.91
N ILE A 14 -26.84 13.38 60.96
CA ILE A 14 -27.45 12.45 61.98
C ILE A 14 -28.92 12.71 62.47
N PRO A 15 -29.84 11.71 62.70
CA PRO A 15 -29.69 10.24 62.91
C PRO A 15 -30.65 9.28 62.14
N PHE A 16 -30.62 7.98 62.50
CA PHE A 16 -31.50 6.85 62.10
C PHE A 16 -33.02 7.04 62.36
N PHE A 17 -33.89 6.43 61.53
CA PHE A 17 -34.72 5.24 61.90
C PHE A 17 -35.34 4.53 60.66
N LEU A 18 -35.96 3.35 60.86
CA LEU A 18 -36.35 2.35 59.83
C LEU A 18 -37.32 2.82 58.71
N GLY A 19 -37.19 2.23 57.52
CA GLY A 19 -38.36 1.99 56.64
C GLY A 19 -38.14 1.74 55.14
N GLY A 20 -38.02 0.47 54.70
CA GLY A 20 -38.54 0.02 53.40
C GLY A 20 -37.62 -0.13 52.17
N ILE A 21 -37.61 -1.37 51.63
CA ILE A 21 -37.50 -1.75 50.19
C ILE A 21 -36.20 -1.40 49.41
N ALA A 22 -35.38 -2.43 49.27
CA ALA A 22 -34.46 -2.80 48.19
C ALA A 22 -34.14 -1.84 47.01
N ALA A 23 -32.84 -1.55 46.83
CA ALA A 23 -32.18 -1.46 45.52
C ALA A 23 -30.65 -1.70 45.63
N LEU A 24 -30.05 -2.11 44.50
CA LEU A 24 -28.62 -2.30 44.16
C LEU A 24 -27.55 -1.92 45.21
N VAL A 25 -26.72 -2.90 45.58
CA VAL A 25 -25.33 -2.67 46.05
C VAL A 25 -24.38 -2.93 44.89
N PHE A 26 -23.70 -1.88 44.41
CA PHE A 26 -22.52 -2.04 43.55
C PHE A 26 -21.35 -2.53 44.40
N PHE A 27 -20.78 -3.69 44.04
CA PHE A 27 -19.43 -4.03 44.49
C PHE A 27 -18.43 -3.12 43.77
N VAL A 28 -17.89 -2.12 44.47
CA VAL A 28 -16.67 -1.44 44.03
C VAL A 28 -15.50 -2.40 44.31
N ALA A 29 -15.24 -3.29 43.35
CA ALA A 29 -14.02 -4.06 43.35
C ALA A 29 -12.82 -3.10 43.24
N SER A 30 -11.84 -3.23 44.12
CA SER A 30 -10.59 -2.49 44.01
C SER A 30 -9.90 -2.87 42.71
N LEU A 31 -9.65 -1.88 41.85
CA LEU A 31 -8.71 -2.02 40.75
C LEU A 31 -7.31 -2.24 41.35
N GLN A 32 -6.91 -3.50 41.46
CA GLN A 32 -5.50 -3.84 41.51
C GLN A 32 -4.96 -3.67 40.09
N ASP A 33 -3.83 -2.97 39.93
CA ASP A 33 -3.08 -3.04 38.69
C ASP A 33 -2.60 -4.48 38.47
N SER A 34 -3.34 -5.22 37.66
CA SER A 34 -2.95 -6.55 37.22
C SER A 34 -1.79 -6.41 36.25
N ALA A 35 -0.56 -6.47 36.78
CA ALA A 35 0.64 -6.60 35.96
C ALA A 35 0.42 -7.70 34.92
N GLN A 36 0.54 -7.38 33.64
CA GLN A 36 0.24 -8.32 32.57
C GLN A 36 1.13 -9.56 32.71
N ALA A 37 0.50 -10.70 32.97
CA ALA A 37 1.21 -11.93 33.23
C ALA A 37 1.91 -12.40 31.95
N ALA A 38 3.24 -12.53 32.02
CA ALA A 38 4.07 -12.97 30.89
C ALA A 38 3.63 -14.35 30.39
N VAL A 39 3.72 -14.55 29.08
CA VAL A 39 3.22 -15.78 28.45
C VAL A 39 4.13 -16.96 28.84
N PRO A 40 3.57 -18.13 29.21
CA PRO A 40 4.33 -19.34 29.46
C PRO A 40 5.27 -19.64 28.29
N SER A 41 6.53 -19.94 28.61
CA SER A 41 7.54 -20.23 27.59
C SER A 41 7.06 -21.32 26.62
N TRP A 42 7.54 -21.28 25.38
CA TRP A 42 7.20 -22.26 24.34
C TRP A 42 7.56 -23.72 24.68
N ASN A 43 8.29 -23.96 25.77
CA ASN A 43 8.56 -25.29 26.30
C ASN A 43 7.46 -25.78 27.26
N ASN A 44 6.67 -24.87 27.82
CA ASN A 44 5.55 -25.12 28.73
C ASN A 44 4.21 -25.19 27.97
N LEU A 45 4.08 -24.48 26.84
CA LEU A 45 2.93 -24.55 25.93
C LEU A 45 2.97 -25.83 25.06
N THR A 46 2.79 -26.99 25.69
CA THR A 46 2.85 -28.30 25.03
C THR A 46 1.51 -28.77 24.45
N THR A 47 0.43 -28.02 24.67
CA THR A 47 -0.94 -28.48 24.41
C THR A 47 -1.77 -27.41 23.69
N ILE A 48 -2.59 -27.85 22.73
CA ILE A 48 -3.63 -27.08 22.06
C ILE A 48 -4.97 -27.70 22.43
N TYR A 49 -5.82 -26.98 23.14
CA TYR A 49 -7.16 -27.42 23.52
C TYR A 49 -8.22 -26.78 22.61
N TYR A 50 -9.20 -27.58 22.18
CA TYR A 50 -10.45 -27.09 21.60
C TYR A 50 -11.64 -27.90 22.08
N ASN A 51 -12.85 -27.34 22.01
CA ASN A 51 -14.08 -28.04 22.35
C ASN A 51 -14.82 -28.50 21.07
N PRO A 52 -14.87 -29.82 20.74
CA PRO A 52 -15.57 -30.31 19.55
C PRO A 52 -17.08 -30.03 19.52
N ALA A 53 -17.70 -29.78 20.68
CA ALA A 53 -19.12 -29.41 20.78
C ALA A 53 -19.37 -27.91 20.47
N GLN A 54 -18.32 -27.10 20.34
CA GLN A 54 -18.38 -25.71 19.87
C GLN A 54 -17.99 -25.58 18.39
N ASP A 55 -17.51 -26.63 17.74
CA ASP A 55 -17.04 -26.58 16.34
C ASP A 55 -18.18 -26.80 15.34
N ASP A 56 -18.02 -26.23 14.14
CA ASP A 56 -18.99 -26.40 13.06
C ASP A 56 -19.03 -27.87 12.60
N PRO A 57 -20.23 -28.48 12.47
CA PRO A 57 -20.35 -29.89 12.17
C PRO A 57 -19.97 -30.26 10.72
N ALA A 58 -20.03 -29.32 9.78
CA ALA A 58 -19.77 -29.56 8.36
C ALA A 58 -18.32 -29.20 7.95
N ASN A 59 -17.72 -28.22 8.61
CA ASN A 59 -16.42 -27.65 8.25
C ASN A 59 -15.28 -28.04 9.19
N LYS A 60 -15.58 -28.29 10.48
CA LYS A 60 -14.58 -28.53 11.53
C LYS A 60 -13.51 -27.44 11.58
N PHE A 61 -13.97 -26.18 11.61
CA PHE A 61 -13.13 -24.98 11.60
C PHE A 61 -12.12 -24.93 12.75
N ILE A 62 -12.53 -25.33 13.95
CA ILE A 62 -11.69 -25.25 15.15
C ILE A 62 -10.71 -26.42 15.20
N GLU A 63 -11.14 -27.62 14.80
CA GLU A 63 -10.25 -28.78 14.64
C GLU A 63 -9.20 -28.54 13.54
N GLN A 64 -9.59 -27.95 12.41
CA GLN A 64 -8.68 -27.51 11.35
C GLN A 64 -7.69 -26.48 11.89
N ALA A 65 -8.16 -25.47 12.64
CA ALA A 65 -7.32 -24.46 13.27
C ALA A 65 -6.29 -25.06 14.24
N ALA A 66 -6.72 -25.97 15.12
CA ALA A 66 -5.85 -26.63 16.09
C ALA A 66 -4.78 -27.51 15.43
N ASN A 67 -5.16 -28.27 14.38
CA ASN A 67 -4.23 -29.09 13.62
C ASN A 67 -3.26 -28.25 12.76
N GLU A 68 -3.71 -27.15 12.16
CA GLU A 68 -2.83 -26.24 11.43
C GLU A 68 -1.90 -25.44 12.36
N LEU A 69 -2.35 -25.04 13.55
CA LEU A 69 -1.47 -24.49 14.60
C LEU A 69 -0.37 -25.50 14.95
N LYS A 70 -0.73 -26.74 15.29
CA LYS A 70 0.23 -27.82 15.57
C LYS A 70 1.21 -28.03 14.41
N ALA A 71 0.73 -28.08 13.17
CA ALA A 71 1.57 -28.33 12.00
C ALA A 71 2.56 -27.18 11.74
N ASN A 72 2.13 -25.92 11.86
CA ASN A 72 2.98 -24.76 11.63
C ASN A 72 3.96 -24.53 12.80
N LEU A 73 3.51 -24.61 14.05
CA LEU A 73 4.39 -24.54 15.23
C LEU A 73 5.41 -25.68 15.25
N GLY A 74 5.04 -26.88 14.78
CA GLY A 74 5.96 -28.00 14.54
C GLY A 74 7.06 -27.69 13.50
N GLN A 75 6.73 -26.95 12.44
CA GLN A 75 7.72 -26.46 11.47
C GLN A 75 8.68 -25.41 12.08
N ALA A 76 8.24 -24.67 13.12
CA ALA A 76 9.11 -23.82 13.96
C ALA A 76 9.68 -24.55 15.20
N GLY A 77 9.79 -25.88 15.16
CA GLY A 77 10.46 -26.68 16.17
C GLY A 77 9.73 -26.82 17.51
N LYS A 78 8.41 -26.60 17.57
CA LYS A 78 7.61 -26.76 18.80
C LYS A 78 6.82 -28.06 18.79
N THR A 79 6.84 -28.79 19.90
CA THR A 79 6.09 -30.05 20.06
C THR A 79 4.79 -29.80 20.80
N LEU A 80 3.66 -29.82 20.09
CA LEU A 80 2.33 -29.69 20.69
C LEU A 80 1.41 -30.88 20.38
N THR A 81 0.60 -31.26 21.37
CA THR A 81 -0.54 -32.18 21.21
C THR A 81 -1.84 -31.41 21.06
N VAL A 82 -2.78 -31.92 20.26
CA VAL A 82 -4.16 -31.40 20.20
C VAL A 82 -5.02 -32.28 21.10
N VAL A 83 -5.84 -31.66 21.96
CA VAL A 83 -6.70 -32.34 22.93
C VAL A 83 -8.12 -31.74 22.92
N THR A 84 -9.09 -32.57 23.30
CA THR A 84 -10.53 -32.24 23.32
C THR A 84 -11.11 -32.09 24.72
N THR A 85 -10.28 -32.23 25.76
CA THR A 85 -10.60 -31.96 27.16
C THR A 85 -9.72 -30.81 27.67
N PRO A 86 -10.22 -29.90 28.53
CA PRO A 86 -9.42 -28.80 29.09
C PRO A 86 -8.12 -29.29 29.72
N ALA A 87 -7.02 -28.61 29.44
CA ALA A 87 -5.71 -28.91 30.01
C ALA A 87 -5.58 -28.37 31.45
N ALA A 88 -4.93 -29.14 32.32
CA ALA A 88 -4.53 -28.68 33.66
C ALA A 88 -3.16 -27.97 33.66
N THR A 89 -2.53 -27.88 32.49
CA THR A 89 -1.25 -27.20 32.22
C THR A 89 -1.48 -26.07 31.20
N PRO A 90 -0.59 -25.06 31.12
CA PRO A 90 -0.74 -23.99 30.15
C PRO A 90 -0.89 -24.48 28.70
N ALA A 91 -1.79 -23.84 27.96
CA ALA A 91 -2.21 -24.31 26.63
C ALA A 91 -2.57 -23.17 25.67
N ILE A 92 -2.64 -23.49 24.38
CA ILE A 92 -3.33 -22.66 23.39
C ILE A 92 -4.79 -23.13 23.35
N THR A 93 -5.72 -22.30 23.83
CA THR A 93 -7.15 -22.60 23.96
C THR A 93 -7.94 -21.98 22.81
N LEU A 94 -8.70 -22.80 22.08
CA LEU A 94 -9.59 -22.38 21.01
C LEU A 94 -11.06 -22.63 21.41
N THR A 95 -11.84 -21.56 21.53
CA THR A 95 -13.21 -21.60 22.04
C THR A 95 -14.13 -20.64 21.30
N VAL A 96 -15.44 -20.92 21.34
CA VAL A 96 -16.49 -20.01 20.82
C VAL A 96 -17.27 -19.42 21.98
N ASP A 97 -17.40 -18.09 22.00
CA ASP A 97 -18.33 -17.39 22.88
C ASP A 97 -18.89 -16.13 22.19
N ALA A 98 -20.15 -16.21 21.77
CA ALA A 98 -20.88 -15.10 21.17
C ALA A 98 -21.50 -14.13 22.21
N ALA A 99 -21.49 -14.49 23.49
CA ALA A 99 -22.01 -13.69 24.60
C ALA A 99 -20.91 -12.91 25.33
N LEU A 100 -19.63 -13.22 25.09
CA LEU A 100 -18.48 -12.45 25.58
C LEU A 100 -18.68 -10.95 25.27
N PRO A 101 -18.72 -10.03 26.26
CA PRO A 101 -19.13 -8.64 26.04
C PRO A 101 -18.29 -7.87 25.02
N GLU A 102 -17.04 -8.29 24.82
CA GLU A 102 -16.11 -7.71 23.84
C GLU A 102 -16.41 -8.09 22.39
N LEU A 103 -17.19 -9.15 22.16
CA LEU A 103 -17.62 -9.67 20.86
C LEU A 103 -19.13 -9.49 20.63
N ALA A 104 -19.91 -9.26 21.69
CA ALA A 104 -21.31 -8.89 21.61
C ALA A 104 -21.49 -7.62 20.74
N GLY A 105 -22.37 -7.70 19.75
CA GLY A 105 -22.63 -6.62 18.79
C GLY A 105 -21.63 -6.49 17.62
N ARG A 106 -20.50 -7.21 17.64
CA ARG A 106 -19.56 -7.28 16.50
C ARG A 106 -20.04 -8.24 15.41
N ASN A 107 -19.37 -8.23 14.25
CA ASN A 107 -19.71 -9.14 13.16
C ASN A 107 -19.31 -10.60 13.45
N ASP A 108 -19.80 -11.54 12.64
CA ASP A 108 -19.69 -12.99 12.88
C ASP A 108 -18.29 -13.57 12.68
N GLU A 109 -17.33 -12.78 12.20
CA GLU A 109 -15.92 -13.15 12.08
C GLU A 109 -15.04 -12.54 13.18
N ALA A 110 -15.63 -11.82 14.13
CA ALA A 110 -14.92 -11.18 15.24
C ALA A 110 -14.36 -12.20 16.25
N PHE A 111 -13.11 -11.99 16.68
CA PHE A 111 -12.46 -12.80 17.71
C PHE A 111 -11.62 -11.95 18.67
N LYS A 112 -11.41 -12.50 19.88
CA LYS A 112 -10.45 -12.00 20.86
C LYS A 112 -9.21 -12.91 20.88
N LEU A 113 -8.04 -12.28 20.86
CA LEU A 113 -6.76 -12.90 21.21
C LEU A 113 -6.32 -12.36 22.58
N PHE A 114 -6.01 -13.25 23.50
CA PHE A 114 -5.60 -12.92 24.86
C PHE A 114 -4.50 -13.87 25.34
N SER A 115 -3.64 -13.43 26.26
CA SER A 115 -2.66 -14.30 26.92
C SER A 115 -2.38 -13.90 28.36
N ASP A 116 -2.12 -14.90 29.19
CA ASP A 116 -1.69 -14.76 30.59
C ASP A 116 -0.75 -15.92 30.99
N ALA A 117 -0.44 -16.07 32.28
CA ALA A 117 0.37 -17.16 32.83
C ALA A 117 -0.23 -18.58 32.64
N ASN A 118 -1.48 -18.70 32.17
CA ASN A 118 -2.16 -19.96 31.86
C ASN A 118 -2.15 -20.26 30.34
N GLY A 119 -1.69 -19.33 29.50
CA GLY A 119 -1.36 -19.59 28.11
C GLY A 119 -1.91 -18.57 27.13
N ILE A 120 -2.46 -19.05 26.01
CA ILE A 120 -2.93 -18.23 24.89
C ILE A 120 -4.38 -18.61 24.59
N TYR A 121 -5.26 -17.63 24.48
CA TYR A 121 -6.70 -17.79 24.31
C TYR A 121 -7.15 -17.18 22.99
N ILE A 122 -7.88 -17.98 22.22
CA ILE A 122 -8.49 -17.61 20.95
C ILE A 122 -9.99 -17.83 21.09
N THR A 123 -10.72 -16.75 21.36
CA THR A 123 -12.18 -16.81 21.51
C THR A 123 -12.85 -16.15 20.32
N GLY A 124 -13.44 -16.94 19.44
CA GLY A 124 -14.25 -16.43 18.33
C GLY A 124 -15.70 -16.21 18.74
N LYS A 125 -16.38 -15.24 18.10
CA LYS A 125 -17.84 -15.14 18.15
C LYS A 125 -18.51 -16.34 17.48
N THR A 126 -17.79 -16.98 16.53
CA THR A 126 -18.20 -18.19 15.79
C THR A 126 -17.01 -19.15 15.61
N PRO A 127 -17.23 -20.39 15.14
CA PRO A 127 -16.15 -21.34 14.84
C PRO A 127 -15.18 -20.82 13.76
N ILE A 128 -15.69 -20.17 12.71
CA ILE A 128 -14.85 -19.57 11.65
C ILE A 128 -14.03 -18.38 12.17
N ALA A 129 -14.60 -17.54 13.06
CA ALA A 129 -13.85 -16.48 13.73
C ALA A 129 -12.68 -17.04 14.59
N THR A 130 -12.91 -18.17 15.26
CA THR A 130 -11.88 -18.86 16.06
C THR A 130 -10.72 -19.33 15.17
N ARG A 131 -11.02 -19.84 13.97
CA ARG A 131 -10.00 -20.19 12.95
C ARG A 131 -9.25 -18.96 12.44
N HIS A 132 -9.93 -17.84 12.18
CA HIS A 132 -9.26 -16.58 11.80
C HIS A 132 -8.31 -16.09 12.91
N GLY A 133 -8.69 -16.25 14.18
CA GLY A 133 -7.85 -15.97 15.34
C GLY A 133 -6.59 -16.84 15.39
N ALA A 134 -6.69 -18.13 15.05
CA ALA A 134 -5.53 -19.02 14.93
C ALA A 134 -4.55 -18.58 13.83
N TYR A 135 -5.06 -18.06 12.70
CA TYR A 135 -4.20 -17.51 11.65
C TYR A 135 -3.61 -16.14 12.02
N ALA A 136 -4.34 -15.30 12.75
CA ALA A 136 -3.81 -14.06 13.32
C ALA A 136 -2.73 -14.33 14.38
N LEU A 137 -2.85 -15.40 15.17
CA LEU A 137 -1.83 -15.86 16.11
C LEU A 137 -0.55 -16.27 15.36
N LEU A 138 -0.65 -17.13 14.34
CA LEU A 138 0.50 -17.51 13.49
C LEU A 138 1.14 -16.28 12.82
N GLU A 139 0.33 -15.31 12.37
CA GLU A 139 0.80 -14.06 11.79
C GLU A 139 1.57 -13.20 12.82
N LYS A 140 1.09 -13.05 14.06
CA LYS A 140 1.85 -12.38 15.14
C LYS A 140 3.17 -13.08 15.46
N LEU A 141 3.17 -14.41 15.46
CA LEU A 141 4.35 -15.24 15.71
C LEU A 141 5.40 -15.21 14.58
N GLY A 142 5.11 -14.58 13.45
CA GLY A 142 6.05 -14.36 12.36
C GLY A 142 5.88 -15.28 11.15
N PHE A 143 4.88 -16.17 11.13
CA PHE A 143 4.53 -16.95 9.94
C PHE A 143 3.90 -16.05 8.87
N ARG A 144 4.18 -16.30 7.60
CA ARG A 144 3.59 -15.56 6.48
C ARG A 144 3.12 -16.50 5.38
N TYR A 145 2.13 -16.05 4.63
CA TYR A 145 1.49 -16.78 3.54
C TYR A 145 1.29 -15.83 2.37
N PHE A 146 2.39 -15.28 1.85
CA PHE A 146 2.34 -14.09 1.00
C PHE A 146 1.55 -14.31 -0.29
N PHE A 147 1.96 -15.30 -1.10
CA PHE A 147 1.26 -15.73 -2.31
C PHE A 147 0.92 -17.24 -2.20
N ARG A 148 0.13 -17.77 -3.15
CA ARG A 148 -0.34 -19.17 -3.12
C ARG A 148 0.72 -20.25 -3.38
N HIS A 149 1.81 -19.94 -4.09
CA HIS A 149 2.85 -20.95 -4.36
C HIS A 149 3.72 -21.20 -3.10
N PRO A 150 4.02 -22.45 -2.70
CA PRO A 150 4.59 -22.77 -1.39
C PRO A 150 5.88 -22.04 -0.97
N MET A 151 6.73 -21.58 -1.91
CA MET A 151 7.93 -20.77 -1.58
C MET A 151 7.63 -19.47 -0.81
N TRP A 152 6.38 -18.98 -0.92
CA TRP A 152 5.88 -17.75 -0.32
C TRP A 152 5.23 -17.98 1.05
N LYS A 153 5.23 -19.23 1.53
CA LYS A 153 4.99 -19.54 2.94
C LYS A 153 6.30 -19.38 3.71
N ILE A 154 6.32 -18.47 4.67
CA ILE A 154 7.47 -18.25 5.56
C ILE A 154 7.22 -18.93 6.90
N ILE A 155 8.20 -19.72 7.34
CA ILE A 155 8.31 -20.27 8.68
C ILE A 155 9.37 -19.42 9.41
N PRO A 156 9.06 -18.80 10.55
CA PRO A 156 10.01 -17.95 11.26
C PRO A 156 11.07 -18.81 11.98
N SER A 157 12.33 -18.36 11.95
CA SER A 157 13.45 -18.99 12.67
C SER A 157 13.36 -18.82 14.19
N ALA A 158 12.70 -17.77 14.65
CA ALA A 158 12.33 -17.55 16.05
C ALA A 158 10.92 -16.95 16.12
N LEU A 159 10.11 -17.41 17.08
CA LEU A 159 8.76 -16.89 17.31
C LEU A 159 8.82 -15.54 18.03
N THR A 160 8.01 -14.58 17.58
CA THR A 160 7.79 -13.31 18.31
C THR A 160 7.27 -13.58 19.72
N SER A 161 7.62 -12.74 20.72
CA SER A 161 6.89 -12.80 21.99
C SER A 161 5.44 -12.30 21.82
N LEU A 162 4.59 -12.73 22.76
CA LEU A 162 3.18 -12.36 22.86
C LEU A 162 2.84 -11.74 24.23
N ASP A 163 3.85 -11.35 25.02
CA ASP A 163 3.65 -10.73 26.33
C ASP A 163 2.71 -9.52 26.25
N GLY A 164 1.66 -9.54 27.08
CA GLY A 164 0.64 -8.48 27.10
C GLY A 164 -0.40 -8.54 25.98
N LEU A 165 -0.47 -9.61 25.17
CA LEU A 165 -1.49 -9.77 24.12
C LEU A 165 -2.90 -9.73 24.71
N ASN A 166 -3.66 -8.70 24.35
CA ASN A 166 -5.08 -8.53 24.66
C ASN A 166 -5.73 -7.68 23.57
N GLU A 167 -6.24 -8.32 22.52
CA GLU A 167 -6.73 -7.67 21.30
C GLU A 167 -8.08 -8.23 20.84
N ILE A 168 -8.93 -7.35 20.32
CA ILE A 168 -10.18 -7.73 19.65
C ILE A 168 -10.04 -7.37 18.17
N ASN A 169 -10.31 -8.33 17.29
CA ASN A 169 -10.14 -8.22 15.85
C ASN A 169 -11.45 -8.56 15.14
N GLU A 170 -11.85 -7.75 14.16
CA GLU A 170 -12.95 -8.04 13.23
C GLU A 170 -12.66 -7.44 11.85
N PRO A 171 -13.14 -8.03 10.74
CA PRO A 171 -12.96 -7.48 9.40
C PRO A 171 -13.86 -6.27 9.14
N ALA A 172 -13.37 -5.26 8.41
CA ALA A 172 -14.17 -4.10 8.01
C ALA A 172 -15.26 -4.42 6.96
N PHE A 173 -15.04 -5.43 6.11
CA PHE A 173 -15.98 -5.87 5.07
C PHE A 173 -16.50 -7.29 5.37
N LEU A 174 -17.81 -7.51 5.24
CA LEU A 174 -18.48 -8.78 5.54
C LEU A 174 -18.10 -9.92 4.57
N TYR A 175 -17.70 -9.57 3.35
CA TYR A 175 -17.25 -10.54 2.35
C TYR A 175 -16.11 -9.95 1.51
N ARG A 176 -15.00 -10.69 1.46
CA ARG A 176 -13.67 -10.23 1.04
C ARG A 176 -13.11 -11.21 0.02
N ARG A 177 -13.43 -11.02 -1.27
CA ARG A 177 -13.16 -12.01 -2.33
C ARG A 177 -12.17 -11.46 -3.34
N ILE A 178 -10.98 -12.07 -3.43
CA ILE A 178 -10.02 -11.87 -4.52
C ILE A 178 -10.05 -13.16 -5.35
N TRP A 179 -10.78 -13.17 -6.46
CA TRP A 179 -11.08 -14.38 -7.23
C TRP A 179 -10.59 -14.31 -8.66
N SER A 180 -10.13 -15.44 -9.18
CA SER A 180 -9.79 -15.60 -10.59
C SER A 180 -10.61 -16.73 -11.20
N SER A 181 -10.77 -16.75 -12.53
CA SER A 181 -11.60 -17.74 -13.26
C SER A 181 -10.98 -19.16 -13.33
N LEU A 182 -10.13 -19.50 -12.37
CA LEU A 182 -9.15 -20.58 -12.38
C LEU A 182 -9.71 -21.92 -11.89
N GLN A 183 -10.72 -22.45 -12.58
CA GLN A 183 -11.19 -23.82 -12.37
C GLN A 183 -10.16 -24.87 -12.85
N ASP A 184 -9.22 -24.46 -13.71
CA ASP A 184 -8.36 -25.34 -14.52
C ASP A 184 -6.88 -25.35 -14.08
N MET A 185 -6.53 -24.78 -12.92
CA MET A 185 -5.14 -24.63 -12.51
C MET A 185 -4.52 -25.92 -11.95
N PRO A 186 -3.21 -26.18 -12.19
CA PRO A 186 -2.47 -27.11 -11.35
C PRO A 186 -2.48 -26.61 -9.90
N ASN A 187 -2.98 -27.43 -8.98
CA ASN A 187 -3.12 -27.12 -7.55
C ASN A 187 -4.05 -25.92 -7.22
N THR A 188 -5.33 -26.02 -7.61
CA THR A 188 -6.40 -25.11 -7.15
C THR A 188 -6.51 -25.00 -5.62
N GLN A 189 -6.17 -26.06 -4.88
CA GLN A 189 -6.16 -26.09 -3.42
C GLN A 189 -5.23 -25.02 -2.82
N SER A 190 -4.05 -24.78 -3.40
CA SER A 190 -3.11 -23.75 -2.92
C SER A 190 -3.71 -22.33 -2.88
N TYR A 191 -4.59 -22.00 -3.81
CA TYR A 191 -5.32 -20.73 -3.88
C TYR A 191 -6.44 -20.63 -2.83
N TRP A 192 -7.06 -21.77 -2.49
CA TRP A 192 -8.02 -21.86 -1.39
C TRP A 192 -7.34 -21.70 -0.04
N ASP A 193 -6.22 -22.38 0.20
CA ASP A 193 -5.45 -22.25 1.45
C ASP A 193 -4.84 -20.85 1.61
N TRP A 194 -4.36 -20.22 0.52
CA TRP A 194 -3.87 -18.84 0.56
C TRP A 194 -4.95 -17.84 0.98
N GLN A 195 -6.19 -17.98 0.49
CA GLN A 195 -7.32 -17.16 0.94
C GLN A 195 -7.64 -17.41 2.42
N LYS A 196 -7.65 -18.69 2.83
CA LYS A 196 -7.91 -19.14 4.20
C LYS A 196 -6.94 -18.48 5.20
N TRP A 197 -5.64 -18.60 4.96
CA TRP A 197 -4.60 -18.07 5.84
C TRP A 197 -4.57 -16.53 5.88
N ASN A 198 -4.95 -15.87 4.79
CA ASN A 198 -5.08 -14.41 4.74
C ASN A 198 -6.48 -13.89 5.12
N LYS A 199 -7.34 -14.73 5.72
CA LYS A 199 -8.66 -14.35 6.27
C LYS A 199 -9.62 -13.74 5.22
N LEU A 200 -9.46 -14.14 3.95
CA LEU A 200 -10.38 -13.82 2.86
C LEU A 200 -11.63 -14.71 2.91
N GLY A 201 -12.71 -14.27 2.26
CA GLY A 201 -14.04 -14.86 2.38
C GLY A 201 -14.97 -14.08 3.29
N GLY A 202 -15.82 -14.79 4.03
CA GLY A 202 -16.75 -14.24 5.01
C GLY A 202 -17.48 -15.36 5.76
N ALA A 203 -18.19 -15.03 6.84
CA ALA A 203 -19.08 -15.99 7.54
C ALA A 203 -20.33 -16.38 6.72
N GLY A 204 -20.52 -15.79 5.54
CA GLY A 204 -21.49 -16.19 4.52
C GLY A 204 -21.09 -15.62 3.15
N ILE A 205 -21.72 -16.12 2.08
CA ILE A 205 -21.45 -15.64 0.71
C ILE A 205 -22.36 -14.47 0.35
N TYR A 206 -21.76 -13.35 -0.07
CA TYR A 206 -22.45 -12.12 -0.48
C TYR A 206 -22.14 -11.76 -1.94
N ASP A 207 -22.48 -12.67 -2.86
CA ASP A 207 -22.21 -12.51 -4.29
C ASP A 207 -23.23 -11.65 -5.04
N ALA A 208 -22.75 -10.97 -6.08
CA ALA A 208 -23.48 -10.64 -7.30
C ALA A 208 -22.68 -11.23 -8.47
N TYR A 209 -23.35 -11.88 -9.43
CA TYR A 209 -22.77 -12.40 -10.66
C TYR A 209 -23.86 -12.56 -11.73
N HIS A 210 -23.47 -12.62 -13.01
CA HIS A 210 -24.37 -12.81 -14.15
C HIS A 210 -25.19 -14.10 -14.03
N ASN A 211 -26.52 -14.00 -13.90
CA ASN A 211 -27.32 -15.12 -13.40
C ASN A 211 -28.70 -15.31 -14.08
N TYR A 212 -29.09 -14.45 -15.02
CA TYR A 212 -30.40 -14.54 -15.69
C TYR A 212 -30.65 -15.91 -16.35
N ASP A 213 -29.63 -16.52 -16.98
CA ASP A 213 -29.71 -17.87 -17.58
C ASP A 213 -29.99 -19.01 -16.58
N THR A 214 -29.85 -18.78 -15.26
CA THR A 214 -30.20 -19.78 -14.23
C THR A 214 -31.58 -19.53 -13.61
N ILE A 215 -32.11 -18.30 -13.72
CA ILE A 215 -33.48 -17.94 -13.35
C ILE A 215 -34.46 -18.44 -14.42
N VAL A 216 -34.17 -18.15 -15.69
CA VAL A 216 -34.89 -18.71 -16.85
C VAL A 216 -33.86 -19.28 -17.82
N LYS A 217 -33.90 -20.59 -18.03
CA LYS A 217 -32.94 -21.27 -18.92
C LYS A 217 -33.18 -20.92 -20.39
N PRO A 218 -32.12 -20.69 -21.22
CA PRO A 218 -32.26 -20.44 -22.66
C PRO A 218 -33.03 -21.49 -23.46
N VAL A 219 -33.17 -22.73 -22.97
CA VAL A 219 -34.03 -23.76 -23.59
C VAL A 219 -35.51 -23.33 -23.65
N ASN A 220 -35.95 -22.42 -22.79
CA ASN A 220 -37.32 -21.90 -22.76
C ASN A 220 -37.61 -20.86 -23.86
N VAL A 221 -36.59 -20.38 -24.59
CA VAL A 221 -36.75 -19.39 -25.69
C VAL A 221 -37.72 -19.89 -26.76
N GLY A 222 -37.71 -21.20 -27.05
CA GLY A 222 -38.61 -21.80 -28.05
C GLY A 222 -40.07 -21.94 -27.60
N THR A 223 -40.38 -21.79 -26.31
CA THR A 223 -41.75 -21.91 -25.78
C THR A 223 -42.31 -20.59 -25.25
N ASN A 224 -41.46 -19.69 -24.76
CA ASN A 224 -41.83 -18.36 -24.26
C ASN A 224 -40.82 -17.29 -24.73
N PRO A 225 -40.75 -17.00 -26.04
CA PRO A 225 -39.81 -16.02 -26.59
C PRO A 225 -39.99 -14.60 -26.02
N GLU A 226 -41.20 -14.24 -25.57
CA GLU A 226 -41.51 -12.95 -24.95
C GLU A 226 -41.02 -12.80 -23.49
N TRP A 227 -40.39 -13.84 -22.93
CA TRP A 227 -39.64 -13.78 -21.67
C TRP A 227 -38.20 -13.29 -21.87
N PHE A 228 -37.76 -13.14 -23.12
CA PHE A 228 -36.38 -12.83 -23.48
C PHE A 228 -36.26 -11.55 -24.30
N THR A 229 -35.07 -10.97 -24.26
CA THR A 229 -34.69 -9.79 -25.04
C THR A 229 -33.44 -10.09 -25.88
N TYR A 230 -33.41 -9.44 -27.05
CA TYR A 230 -32.62 -9.82 -28.21
C TYR A 230 -31.79 -8.64 -28.73
N SER A 231 -30.76 -8.92 -29.53
CA SER A 231 -29.87 -7.91 -30.12
C SER A 231 -29.46 -8.27 -31.55
N SER A 232 -29.39 -7.26 -32.42
CA SER A 232 -28.80 -7.37 -33.75
C SER A 232 -27.31 -7.74 -33.67
N ALA A 233 -26.58 -7.18 -32.70
CA ALA A 233 -25.17 -7.46 -32.45
C ALA A 233 -24.88 -8.89 -31.94
N THR A 234 -25.91 -9.63 -31.49
CA THR A 234 -25.80 -11.07 -31.14
C THR A 234 -26.29 -11.98 -32.28
N GLY A 235 -26.47 -11.44 -33.49
CA GLY A 235 -27.03 -12.17 -34.63
C GLY A 235 -28.53 -12.48 -34.47
N GLY A 236 -29.26 -11.70 -33.67
CA GLY A 236 -30.67 -11.94 -33.36
C GLY A 236 -30.91 -13.04 -32.32
N SER A 237 -29.90 -13.40 -31.52
CA SER A 237 -30.07 -14.41 -30.45
C SER A 237 -30.55 -13.79 -29.14
N ALA A 238 -31.44 -14.52 -28.45
CA ALA A 238 -31.89 -14.20 -27.10
C ALA A 238 -30.68 -14.17 -26.14
N LYS A 239 -30.54 -13.10 -25.36
CA LYS A 239 -29.37 -12.96 -24.47
C LYS A 239 -29.66 -12.32 -23.11
N GLN A 240 -30.72 -11.53 -22.99
CA GLN A 240 -31.17 -10.97 -21.72
C GLN A 240 -32.63 -11.38 -21.48
N LEU A 241 -33.18 -11.07 -20.30
CA LEU A 241 -34.58 -11.34 -19.99
C LEU A 241 -35.43 -10.09 -20.25
N ASN A 242 -36.70 -10.32 -20.62
CA ASN A 242 -37.72 -9.29 -20.58
C ASN A 242 -38.11 -9.04 -19.11
N VAL A 243 -37.40 -8.11 -18.47
CA VAL A 243 -37.56 -7.77 -17.05
C VAL A 243 -38.90 -7.11 -16.72
N GLU A 244 -39.74 -6.80 -17.72
CA GLU A 244 -41.11 -6.28 -17.55
C GLU A 244 -42.19 -7.35 -17.69
N ASN A 245 -41.82 -8.56 -18.10
CA ASN A 245 -42.76 -9.67 -18.18
C ASN A 245 -43.09 -10.17 -16.77
N GLN A 246 -44.37 -10.13 -16.38
CA GLN A 246 -44.82 -10.55 -15.05
C GLN A 246 -44.40 -11.99 -14.69
N GLN A 247 -44.38 -12.91 -15.67
CA GLN A 247 -43.95 -14.29 -15.43
C GLN A 247 -42.45 -14.39 -15.13
N VAL A 248 -41.64 -13.52 -15.73
CA VAL A 248 -40.19 -13.40 -15.44
C VAL A 248 -40.00 -12.79 -14.04
N ILE A 249 -40.76 -11.75 -13.70
CA ILE A 249 -40.76 -11.12 -12.37
C ILE A 249 -41.10 -12.15 -11.28
N ASP A 250 -42.19 -12.89 -11.44
CA ASP A 250 -42.63 -13.90 -10.48
C ASP A 250 -41.63 -15.07 -10.39
N THR A 251 -41.05 -15.49 -11.52
CA THR A 251 -39.99 -16.52 -11.55
C THR A 251 -38.74 -16.05 -10.81
N ALA A 252 -38.30 -14.80 -10.97
CA ALA A 252 -37.15 -14.25 -10.25
C ALA A 252 -37.41 -14.15 -8.73
N LYS A 253 -38.61 -13.72 -8.34
CA LYS A 253 -39.04 -13.65 -6.93
C LYS A 253 -39.04 -15.03 -6.29
N GLN A 254 -39.61 -16.04 -6.95
CA GLN A 254 -39.61 -17.43 -6.47
C GLN A 254 -38.21 -18.06 -6.49
N PHE A 255 -37.38 -17.77 -7.50
CA PHE A 255 -35.99 -18.22 -7.55
C PHE A 255 -35.20 -17.70 -6.35
N ALA A 256 -35.32 -16.41 -6.03
CA ALA A 256 -34.60 -15.81 -4.89
C ALA A 256 -34.98 -16.47 -3.56
N ILE A 257 -36.29 -16.67 -3.31
CA ILE A 257 -36.78 -17.42 -2.13
C ILE A 257 -36.21 -18.84 -2.09
N ASN A 258 -36.39 -19.62 -3.15
CA ASN A 258 -36.00 -21.03 -3.18
C ASN A 258 -34.48 -21.26 -3.08
N LYS A 259 -33.65 -20.26 -3.41
CA LYS A 259 -32.19 -20.32 -3.27
C LYS A 259 -31.68 -19.86 -1.91
N LEU A 260 -32.36 -18.92 -1.26
CA LEU A 260 -31.96 -18.41 0.07
C LEU A 260 -32.61 -19.16 1.24
N SER A 261 -33.72 -19.87 1.00
CA SER A 261 -34.32 -20.82 1.95
C SER A 261 -33.63 -22.19 1.95
N ALA A 262 -32.93 -22.54 0.87
CA ALA A 262 -32.10 -23.73 0.79
C ALA A 262 -30.88 -23.57 1.73
N ILE A 263 -30.95 -24.22 2.90
CA ILE A 263 -29.90 -24.19 3.95
C ILE A 263 -28.57 -24.77 3.45
N THR A 264 -28.58 -25.51 2.33
CA THR A 264 -27.41 -26.13 1.66
C THR A 264 -26.22 -25.16 1.60
N PRO A 265 -25.16 -25.40 2.37
CA PRO A 265 -23.97 -24.56 2.34
C PRO A 265 -23.29 -24.64 0.97
N ILE A 266 -22.72 -23.52 0.51
CA ILE A 266 -22.05 -23.43 -0.79
C ILE A 266 -20.55 -23.26 -0.55
N ARG A 267 -19.72 -23.90 -1.40
CA ARG A 267 -18.26 -23.75 -1.36
C ARG A 267 -17.86 -22.30 -1.60
N SER A 268 -17.34 -21.63 -0.57
CA SER A 268 -16.74 -20.30 -0.67
C SER A 268 -15.25 -20.37 -1.06
N SER A 269 -14.58 -19.23 -0.97
CA SER A 269 -13.14 -19.17 -0.64
C SER A 269 -12.79 -20.20 0.44
N ALA A 270 -11.57 -20.74 0.37
CA ALA A 270 -11.08 -21.85 1.19
C ALA A 270 -11.78 -23.23 0.99
N SER A 271 -12.73 -23.35 0.04
CA SER A 271 -13.61 -24.53 -0.15
C SER A 271 -14.57 -24.82 1.01
N ASP A 272 -14.66 -23.91 1.99
CA ASP A 272 -15.55 -23.99 3.15
C ASP A 272 -17.03 -24.00 2.75
N LEU A 273 -17.84 -24.67 3.56
CA LEU A 273 -19.29 -24.78 3.45
C LEU A 273 -19.95 -23.73 4.34
N VAL A 274 -20.19 -22.53 3.80
CA VAL A 274 -20.85 -21.41 4.51
C VAL A 274 -22.24 -21.09 3.94
N PRO A 275 -23.12 -20.39 4.71
CA PRO A 275 -24.45 -20.00 4.23
C PRO A 275 -24.40 -19.05 3.02
N LEU A 276 -25.33 -19.23 2.08
CA LEU A 276 -25.60 -18.25 1.05
C LEU A 276 -26.43 -17.10 1.63
N ASN A 277 -25.88 -15.89 1.67
CA ASN A 277 -26.57 -14.70 2.20
C ASN A 277 -27.00 -13.71 1.10
N SER A 278 -26.44 -13.77 -0.11
CA SER A 278 -26.93 -13.06 -1.29
C SER A 278 -27.17 -14.01 -2.46
N ILE A 279 -28.29 -13.85 -3.18
CA ILE A 279 -28.53 -14.54 -4.46
C ILE A 279 -28.59 -13.51 -5.60
N PRO A 280 -27.85 -13.67 -6.71
CA PRO A 280 -27.87 -12.66 -7.77
C PRO A 280 -29.14 -12.69 -8.62
N VAL A 281 -29.73 -11.51 -8.83
CA VAL A 281 -30.73 -11.23 -9.88
C VAL A 281 -30.10 -10.21 -10.84
N SER A 282 -28.96 -10.58 -11.41
CA SER A 282 -28.15 -9.74 -12.31
C SER A 282 -28.22 -10.20 -13.77
N PRO A 283 -28.23 -9.28 -14.75
CA PRO A 283 -28.21 -9.60 -16.18
C PRO A 283 -27.05 -10.50 -16.60
N ASN A 284 -27.20 -11.17 -17.75
CA ASN A 284 -26.11 -11.89 -18.40
C ASN A 284 -25.03 -10.89 -18.89
N ASP A 285 -23.81 -11.35 -19.21
CA ASP A 285 -22.74 -10.45 -19.68
C ASP A 285 -22.90 -10.08 -21.17
N GLY A 286 -22.81 -8.80 -21.50
CA GLY A 286 -22.91 -8.24 -22.85
C GLY A 286 -24.31 -7.73 -23.28
N PRO A 287 -24.51 -7.47 -24.58
CA PRO A 287 -25.72 -6.84 -25.13
C PRO A 287 -26.95 -7.77 -25.11
N GLY A 288 -28.11 -7.25 -25.54
CA GLY A 288 -29.36 -8.01 -25.63
C GLY A 288 -30.65 -7.23 -25.36
N TRP A 289 -30.64 -5.89 -25.41
CA TRP A 289 -31.75 -5.05 -24.91
C TRP A 289 -32.65 -4.43 -26.01
N GLU A 290 -32.34 -4.68 -27.28
CA GLU A 290 -32.88 -3.92 -28.42
C GLU A 290 -34.32 -4.31 -28.79
N TYR A 291 -34.66 -5.60 -28.67
CA TYR A 291 -35.93 -6.14 -29.12
C TYR A 291 -36.51 -7.14 -28.11
N THR A 292 -37.84 -7.25 -28.08
CA THR A 292 -38.61 -8.32 -27.42
C THR A 292 -39.52 -8.99 -28.46
N TYR A 293 -39.95 -10.23 -28.21
CA TYR A 293 -41.04 -10.83 -28.98
C TYR A 293 -42.40 -10.33 -28.47
N ASP A 294 -43.31 -9.99 -29.37
CA ASP A 294 -44.71 -9.69 -29.08
C ASP A 294 -45.59 -10.88 -29.51
N LYS A 295 -46.27 -11.50 -28.53
CA LYS A 295 -47.18 -12.64 -28.74
C LYS A 295 -48.49 -12.25 -29.45
N ALA A 296 -48.87 -10.97 -29.49
CA ALA A 296 -50.09 -10.49 -30.15
C ALA A 296 -49.88 -10.26 -31.66
N THR A 297 -48.70 -9.76 -32.07
CA THR A 297 -48.33 -9.61 -33.49
C THR A 297 -47.64 -10.84 -34.07
N GLY A 298 -47.02 -11.66 -33.23
CA GLY A 298 -46.15 -12.78 -33.64
C GLY A 298 -44.77 -12.34 -34.14
N THR A 299 -44.34 -11.12 -33.81
CA THR A 299 -43.11 -10.51 -34.36
C THR A 299 -42.17 -9.99 -33.27
N TYR A 300 -40.91 -9.77 -33.61
CA TYR A 300 -40.00 -8.98 -32.78
C TYR A 300 -40.30 -7.50 -32.93
N VAL A 301 -40.38 -6.78 -31.81
CA VAL A 301 -40.64 -5.35 -31.73
C VAL A 301 -39.50 -4.65 -30.97
N PRO A 302 -39.16 -3.38 -31.28
CA PRO A 302 -38.19 -2.62 -30.50
C PRO A 302 -38.60 -2.53 -29.03
N PHE A 303 -37.66 -2.73 -28.12
CA PHE A 303 -37.89 -2.77 -26.68
C PHE A 303 -37.24 -1.58 -25.98
N TYR A 304 -35.91 -1.59 -25.79
CA TYR A 304 -35.17 -0.44 -25.28
C TYR A 304 -34.28 0.16 -26.37
N ASN A 305 -34.23 1.50 -26.40
CA ASN A 305 -33.12 2.19 -27.05
C ASN A 305 -31.83 1.87 -26.29
N THR A 306 -30.87 1.21 -26.95
CA THR A 306 -29.59 0.78 -26.36
C THR A 306 -28.63 1.92 -26.00
N THR A 307 -28.97 3.18 -26.27
CA THR A 307 -28.25 4.35 -25.72
C THR A 307 -28.91 4.96 -24.47
N ASN A 308 -30.12 4.49 -24.08
CA ASN A 308 -30.79 4.95 -22.85
C ASN A 308 -30.44 4.05 -21.66
N TYR A 309 -29.21 4.18 -21.17
CA TYR A 309 -28.70 3.38 -20.05
C TYR A 309 -29.43 3.62 -18.73
N GLN A 310 -30.05 4.79 -18.52
CA GLN A 310 -30.86 5.06 -17.33
C GLN A 310 -32.11 4.18 -17.32
N LEU A 311 -32.82 4.06 -18.45
CA LEU A 311 -33.98 3.17 -18.57
C LEU A 311 -33.59 1.71 -18.32
N ILE A 312 -32.49 1.25 -18.93
CA ILE A 312 -32.01 -0.13 -18.73
C ILE A 312 -31.64 -0.37 -17.26
N THR A 313 -30.96 0.59 -16.62
CA THR A 313 -30.63 0.55 -15.18
C THR A 313 -31.90 0.43 -14.32
N ASP A 314 -32.85 1.34 -14.47
CA ASP A 314 -34.06 1.38 -13.63
C ASP A 314 -34.89 0.10 -13.75
N LYS A 315 -34.91 -0.52 -14.94
CA LYS A 315 -35.64 -1.77 -15.22
C LYS A 315 -34.92 -3.00 -14.65
N VAL A 316 -33.60 -3.09 -14.81
CA VAL A 316 -32.77 -4.15 -14.20
C VAL A 316 -32.86 -4.09 -12.66
N PHE A 317 -32.72 -2.89 -12.09
CA PHE A 317 -32.83 -2.70 -10.64
C PHE A 317 -34.25 -2.94 -10.16
N GLY A 318 -35.29 -2.55 -10.91
CA GLY A 318 -36.69 -2.82 -10.58
C GLY A 318 -37.00 -4.31 -10.37
N LEU A 319 -36.51 -5.19 -11.26
CA LEU A 319 -36.65 -6.65 -11.11
C LEU A 319 -35.95 -7.17 -9.85
N ALA A 320 -34.71 -6.75 -9.62
CA ALA A 320 -33.95 -7.16 -8.44
C ALA A 320 -34.58 -6.62 -7.13
N ASN A 321 -35.18 -5.44 -7.17
CA ASN A 321 -35.86 -4.81 -6.05
C ASN A 321 -37.16 -5.55 -5.67
N GLU A 322 -37.93 -6.01 -6.66
CA GLU A 322 -39.11 -6.87 -6.42
C GLU A 322 -38.74 -8.23 -5.81
N ALA A 323 -37.61 -8.81 -6.21
CA ALA A 323 -37.06 -9.99 -5.54
C ALA A 323 -36.61 -9.65 -4.10
N ALA A 324 -35.95 -8.52 -3.87
CA ALA A 324 -35.46 -8.08 -2.55
C ALA A 324 -36.61 -7.91 -1.53
N LYS A 325 -37.71 -7.25 -1.93
CA LYS A 325 -38.95 -7.15 -1.13
C LYS A 325 -39.48 -8.52 -0.72
N THR A 326 -39.55 -9.44 -1.67
CA THR A 326 -40.06 -10.80 -1.44
C THR A 326 -39.19 -11.55 -0.43
N VAL A 327 -37.87 -11.46 -0.59
CA VAL A 327 -36.87 -12.02 0.35
C VAL A 327 -37.04 -11.42 1.75
N SER A 328 -37.17 -10.10 1.88
CA SER A 328 -37.31 -9.43 3.17
C SER A 328 -38.65 -9.69 3.86
N ALA A 329 -39.69 -10.09 3.11
CA ALA A 329 -41.00 -10.43 3.66
C ALA A 329 -41.13 -11.90 4.10
N ALA A 330 -40.28 -12.79 3.57
CA ALA A 330 -40.43 -14.24 3.73
C ALA A 330 -39.27 -14.94 4.45
N LEU A 331 -38.08 -14.33 4.53
CA LEU A 331 -36.87 -14.93 5.10
C LEU A 331 -36.30 -14.11 6.27
N SER A 332 -35.30 -14.66 6.94
CA SER A 332 -34.63 -13.98 8.07
C SER A 332 -33.96 -12.67 7.65
N PRO A 333 -33.72 -11.75 8.61
CA PRO A 333 -32.71 -10.71 8.45
C PRO A 333 -31.38 -11.28 7.92
N ASN A 334 -30.59 -10.41 7.28
CA ASN A 334 -29.32 -10.72 6.61
C ASN A 334 -29.41 -11.62 5.36
N LYS A 335 -30.60 -11.74 4.72
CA LYS A 335 -30.77 -12.34 3.38
C LYS A 335 -30.99 -11.25 2.31
N TYR A 336 -30.17 -11.28 1.26
CA TYR A 336 -30.01 -10.23 0.26
C TYR A 336 -30.28 -10.73 -1.17
N VAL A 337 -30.63 -9.80 -2.06
CA VAL A 337 -30.56 -10.01 -3.51
C VAL A 337 -29.37 -9.24 -4.08
N GLY A 338 -28.53 -9.89 -4.87
CA GLY A 338 -27.35 -9.30 -5.49
C GLY A 338 -27.62 -8.73 -6.88
N VAL A 339 -27.21 -7.50 -7.15
CA VAL A 339 -27.26 -6.89 -8.48
C VAL A 339 -25.93 -6.21 -8.83
N TYR A 340 -25.40 -6.45 -10.03
CA TYR A 340 -24.27 -5.67 -10.55
C TYR A 340 -24.72 -4.29 -11.06
N SER A 341 -23.91 -3.26 -10.85
CA SER A 341 -23.99 -1.97 -11.55
C SER A 341 -22.81 -1.82 -12.49
N TYR A 342 -23.02 -2.11 -13.78
CA TYR A 342 -21.99 -2.36 -14.80
C TYR A 342 -22.55 -2.15 -16.21
N ALA A 343 -21.70 -1.78 -17.18
CA ALA A 343 -22.02 -1.60 -18.59
C ALA A 343 -23.31 -0.80 -18.83
N ALA A 344 -24.29 -1.38 -19.54
CA ALA A 344 -25.55 -0.71 -19.90
C ALA A 344 -26.51 -0.47 -18.72
N TYR A 345 -26.22 -1.04 -17.55
CA TYR A 345 -26.99 -0.87 -16.29
C TYR A 345 -26.08 -0.33 -15.17
N SER A 346 -25.19 0.61 -15.53
CA SER A 346 -24.20 1.21 -14.62
C SER A 346 -24.65 2.52 -13.96
N CYS A 347 -25.80 3.10 -14.34
CA CYS A 347 -26.24 4.39 -13.80
C CYS A 347 -26.60 4.26 -12.31
N VAL A 348 -26.71 5.39 -11.62
CA VAL A 348 -27.47 5.49 -10.38
C VAL A 348 -28.96 5.35 -10.73
N PRO A 349 -29.71 4.40 -10.17
CA PRO A 349 -31.12 4.23 -10.51
C PRO A 349 -31.97 5.42 -10.02
N THR A 350 -33.01 5.77 -10.77
CA THR A 350 -33.94 6.84 -10.36
C THR A 350 -34.83 6.40 -9.21
N ILE A 351 -35.21 5.12 -9.17
CA ILE A 351 -36.04 4.49 -8.13
C ILE A 351 -35.34 4.36 -6.76
N ASN A 352 -36.14 4.28 -5.70
CA ASN A 352 -35.66 3.86 -4.38
C ASN A 352 -35.48 2.33 -4.33
N LEU A 353 -34.55 1.87 -3.50
CA LEU A 353 -34.10 0.49 -3.42
C LEU A 353 -34.29 -0.08 -2.00
N GLU A 354 -34.58 -1.37 -1.90
CA GLU A 354 -34.71 -2.05 -0.61
C GLU A 354 -33.36 -2.15 0.11
N PRO A 355 -33.32 -2.07 1.46
CA PRO A 355 -32.09 -2.21 2.24
C PRO A 355 -31.34 -3.54 2.03
N ASN A 356 -32.06 -4.61 1.68
CA ASN A 356 -31.49 -5.92 1.39
C ASN A 356 -31.17 -6.15 -0.10
N LEU A 357 -31.23 -5.11 -0.94
CA LEU A 357 -30.61 -5.15 -2.27
C LEU A 357 -29.11 -4.85 -2.12
N LEU A 358 -28.26 -5.84 -2.41
CA LEU A 358 -26.80 -5.72 -2.44
C LEU A 358 -26.36 -5.31 -3.85
N VAL A 359 -26.03 -4.04 -4.04
CA VAL A 359 -25.54 -3.52 -5.33
C VAL A 359 -24.01 -3.61 -5.35
N GLN A 360 -23.44 -4.48 -6.19
CA GLN A 360 -22.00 -4.51 -6.43
C GLN A 360 -21.64 -3.57 -7.60
N ILE A 361 -20.98 -2.46 -7.29
CA ILE A 361 -20.69 -1.37 -8.24
C ILE A 361 -19.32 -1.60 -8.90
N ALA A 362 -19.30 -1.69 -10.23
CA ALA A 362 -18.08 -1.91 -11.01
C ALA A 362 -17.25 -0.63 -11.16
N ASN A 363 -15.92 -0.73 -10.94
CA ASN A 363 -14.98 0.36 -11.20
C ASN A 363 -14.49 0.44 -12.66
N GLY A 364 -14.91 -0.49 -13.53
CA GLY A 364 -14.61 -0.50 -14.97
C GLY A 364 -15.84 -0.80 -15.84
N PHE A 365 -15.75 -0.48 -17.13
CA PHE A 365 -16.81 -0.54 -18.15
C PHE A 365 -18.18 0.01 -17.68
N ASN A 366 -18.25 1.31 -17.43
CA ASN A 366 -19.53 1.95 -17.12
C ASN A 366 -19.94 2.81 -18.32
N TYR A 367 -21.11 2.56 -18.90
CA TYR A 367 -21.62 3.32 -20.05
C TYR A 367 -22.39 4.57 -19.62
N CYS A 368 -22.69 4.71 -18.33
CA CYS A 368 -23.21 5.94 -17.74
C CYS A 368 -22.05 6.83 -17.29
N ASP A 369 -21.97 8.03 -17.87
CA ASP A 369 -20.98 9.07 -17.55
C ASP A 369 -21.27 9.69 -16.17
N GLN A 370 -20.88 8.96 -15.12
CA GLN A 370 -21.07 9.35 -13.71
C GLN A 370 -19.82 8.96 -12.90
N PRO A 371 -19.22 9.88 -12.12
CA PRO A 371 -18.03 9.59 -11.33
C PRO A 371 -18.19 8.38 -10.40
N TYR A 372 -17.17 7.52 -10.34
CA TYR A 372 -17.25 6.25 -9.61
C TYR A 372 -17.61 6.40 -8.12
N LYS A 373 -17.08 7.44 -7.45
CA LYS A 373 -17.42 7.78 -6.07
C LYS A 373 -18.87 8.22 -5.90
N GLU A 374 -19.36 9.07 -6.81
CA GLU A 374 -20.77 9.46 -6.83
C GLU A 374 -21.71 8.27 -7.06
N ARG A 375 -21.33 7.32 -7.92
CA ARG A 375 -22.13 6.10 -8.12
C ARG A 375 -22.28 5.29 -6.83
N ILE A 376 -21.22 5.18 -6.02
CA ILE A 376 -21.26 4.56 -4.68
C ILE A 376 -22.20 5.32 -3.76
N GLU A 377 -21.97 6.61 -3.55
CA GLU A 377 -22.74 7.40 -2.60
C GLU A 377 -24.20 7.57 -3.00
N ASN A 378 -24.47 7.87 -4.27
CA ASN A 378 -25.82 8.18 -4.74
C ASN A 378 -26.68 6.93 -4.89
N THR A 379 -26.08 5.75 -5.13
CA THR A 379 -26.80 4.47 -5.00
C THR A 379 -27.10 4.14 -3.54
N ALA A 380 -26.17 4.41 -2.61
CA ALA A 380 -26.43 4.24 -1.17
C ALA A 380 -27.57 5.17 -0.70
N LYS A 381 -27.61 6.42 -1.18
CA LYS A 381 -28.70 7.39 -0.94
C LYS A 381 -30.07 6.92 -1.49
N LYS A 382 -30.15 5.89 -2.33
CA LYS A 382 -31.42 5.23 -2.74
C LYS A 382 -31.91 4.15 -1.78
N GLY A 383 -31.09 3.72 -0.81
CA GLY A 383 -31.45 2.75 0.24
C GLY A 383 -30.68 1.42 0.19
N ALA A 384 -29.97 1.13 -0.88
CA ALA A 384 -29.31 -0.17 -1.07
C ALA A 384 -28.05 -0.39 -0.20
N THR A 385 -27.76 -1.66 0.10
CA THR A 385 -26.47 -2.07 0.65
C THR A 385 -25.43 -2.11 -0.46
N ILE A 386 -24.27 -1.48 -0.26
CA ILE A 386 -23.23 -1.36 -1.31
C ILE A 386 -22.13 -2.42 -1.15
N GLY A 387 -21.78 -3.05 -2.28
CA GLY A 387 -20.53 -3.77 -2.48
C GLY A 387 -19.75 -3.19 -3.68
N ILE A 388 -18.51 -3.63 -3.83
CA ILE A 388 -17.63 -3.24 -4.94
C ILE A 388 -17.32 -4.44 -5.82
N ARG A 389 -17.41 -4.25 -7.14
CA ARG A 389 -16.86 -5.15 -8.15
C ARG A 389 -15.58 -4.52 -8.69
N ASP A 390 -14.45 -5.10 -8.34
CA ASP A 390 -13.12 -4.58 -8.68
C ASP A 390 -12.45 -5.46 -9.75
N TYR A 391 -11.41 -4.94 -10.40
CA TYR A 391 -10.62 -5.61 -11.44
C TYR A 391 -9.13 -5.41 -11.15
N TYR A 392 -8.60 -6.18 -10.20
CA TYR A 392 -7.18 -6.15 -9.85
C TYR A 392 -6.31 -6.70 -10.98
N ASP A 393 -6.81 -7.70 -11.70
CA ASP A 393 -6.11 -8.26 -12.85
C ASP A 393 -7.10 -8.89 -13.82
N VAL A 394 -7.21 -8.28 -15.01
CA VAL A 394 -7.82 -8.86 -16.21
C VAL A 394 -6.81 -8.80 -17.36
N TRP A 395 -6.46 -9.97 -17.90
CA TRP A 395 -5.29 -10.10 -18.77
C TRP A 395 -5.37 -9.25 -20.03
N LYS A 396 -6.57 -9.15 -20.63
CA LYS A 396 -6.81 -8.43 -21.88
C LYS A 396 -6.49 -6.93 -21.82
N TRP A 397 -6.34 -6.34 -20.63
CA TRP A 397 -6.00 -4.92 -20.48
C TRP A 397 -4.58 -4.76 -19.91
N HIS A 398 -4.18 -5.66 -19.01
CA HIS A 398 -2.92 -5.55 -18.28
C HIS A 398 -1.75 -6.27 -18.95
N ALA A 399 -2.00 -7.38 -19.66
CA ALA A 399 -0.98 -8.22 -20.32
C ALA A 399 0.26 -8.52 -19.42
N ASP A 400 0.01 -8.91 -18.16
CA ASP A 400 1.02 -9.14 -17.10
C ASP A 400 1.96 -7.93 -16.82
N ASN A 401 1.55 -6.70 -17.15
CA ASN A 401 2.27 -5.51 -16.70
C ASN A 401 2.09 -5.26 -15.18
N PRO A 402 3.05 -4.57 -14.53
CA PRO A 402 2.95 -4.18 -13.12
C PRO A 402 1.64 -3.41 -12.82
N PRO A 403 1.09 -3.48 -11.60
CA PRO A 403 -0.24 -2.96 -11.31
C PRO A 403 -0.32 -1.46 -10.94
N GLY A 404 0.75 -0.83 -10.47
CA GLY A 404 0.65 0.51 -9.86
C GLY A 404 -0.13 0.45 -8.55
N LEU A 405 0.37 -0.34 -7.60
CA LEU A 405 -0.34 -0.75 -6.37
C LEU A 405 -0.90 0.41 -5.54
N LYS A 406 -0.29 1.60 -5.60
CA LYS A 406 -0.73 2.78 -4.85
C LYS A 406 -2.24 3.08 -4.99
N GLY A 407 -2.75 3.16 -6.22
CA GLY A 407 -4.15 3.55 -6.46
C GLY A 407 -5.18 2.56 -5.91
N TYR A 408 -4.86 1.26 -5.93
CA TYR A 408 -5.70 0.22 -5.33
C TYR A 408 -5.74 0.31 -3.80
N ALA A 409 -4.62 0.66 -3.17
CA ALA A 409 -4.52 0.77 -1.73
C ALA A 409 -5.25 2.03 -1.18
N GLU A 410 -5.06 3.18 -1.82
CA GLU A 410 -5.58 4.48 -1.34
C GLU A 410 -7.12 4.58 -1.31
N ILE A 411 -7.85 3.71 -2.03
CA ILE A 411 -9.32 3.74 -2.08
C ILE A 411 -10.02 2.87 -1.01
N ILE A 412 -9.31 1.97 -0.32
CA ILE A 412 -9.92 1.10 0.71
C ILE A 412 -10.41 1.88 1.95
N PRO A 413 -9.69 2.89 2.48
CA PRO A 413 -10.24 3.78 3.52
C PRO A 413 -11.55 4.46 3.09
N TYR A 414 -11.65 4.85 1.82
CA TYR A 414 -12.87 5.47 1.27
C TYR A 414 -14.04 4.47 1.22
N TYR A 415 -13.81 3.22 0.82
CA TYR A 415 -14.86 2.18 0.86
C TYR A 415 -15.36 1.93 2.29
N ALA A 416 -14.46 1.79 3.26
CA ALA A 416 -14.82 1.58 4.66
C ALA A 416 -15.61 2.78 5.23
N LYS A 417 -15.15 4.01 4.98
CA LYS A 417 -15.83 5.24 5.39
C LYS A 417 -17.24 5.37 4.79
N ASN A 418 -17.45 4.90 3.56
CA ASN A 418 -18.75 4.92 2.87
C ASN A 418 -19.59 3.65 3.10
N ASN A 419 -19.32 2.90 4.18
CA ASN A 419 -20.14 1.79 4.64
C ASN A 419 -20.30 0.64 3.61
N VAL A 420 -19.36 0.51 2.66
CA VAL A 420 -19.27 -0.65 1.75
C VAL A 420 -19.18 -1.92 2.60
N LYS A 421 -19.94 -2.96 2.23
CA LYS A 421 -20.00 -4.23 2.97
C LYS A 421 -19.29 -5.40 2.29
N VAL A 422 -19.04 -5.30 0.98
CA VAL A 422 -18.47 -6.40 0.18
C VAL A 422 -17.44 -5.85 -0.78
N ILE A 423 -16.31 -6.54 -0.94
CA ILE A 423 -15.38 -6.31 -2.05
C ILE A 423 -15.16 -7.63 -2.80
N ASN A 424 -15.43 -7.58 -4.11
CA ASN A 424 -15.40 -8.70 -5.03
C ASN A 424 -14.47 -8.36 -6.20
N ALA A 425 -13.17 -8.59 -6.01
CA ALA A 425 -12.12 -8.26 -6.98
C ALA A 425 -11.84 -9.45 -7.90
N GLU A 426 -11.98 -9.25 -9.21
CA GLU A 426 -11.46 -10.17 -10.21
C GLU A 426 -9.94 -10.02 -10.33
N SER A 427 -9.27 -11.16 -10.36
CA SER A 427 -7.83 -11.29 -10.39
C SER A 427 -7.39 -12.35 -11.40
N GLY A 428 -6.08 -12.46 -11.58
CA GLY A 428 -5.42 -13.38 -12.49
C GLY A 428 -4.43 -14.28 -11.79
N ASP A 429 -3.71 -15.06 -12.59
CA ASP A 429 -2.79 -16.06 -12.06
C ASP A 429 -1.33 -15.58 -11.99
N GLY A 430 -0.95 -14.47 -12.65
CA GLY A 430 0.41 -13.91 -12.64
C GLY A 430 0.85 -13.28 -11.32
N LEU A 431 1.47 -14.09 -10.46
CA LEU A 431 1.95 -13.66 -9.14
C LEU A 431 3.22 -12.78 -9.21
N GLY A 432 4.00 -12.86 -10.30
CA GLY A 432 5.15 -11.96 -10.54
C GLY A 432 4.74 -10.50 -10.66
N ALA A 433 3.70 -10.24 -11.46
CA ALA A 433 3.11 -8.92 -11.58
C ALA A 433 2.25 -8.53 -10.36
N ARG A 434 1.37 -9.44 -9.90
CA ARG A 434 0.22 -9.08 -9.07
C ARG A 434 0.20 -9.69 -7.66
N GLY A 435 1.16 -10.54 -7.30
CA GLY A 435 1.20 -11.22 -5.99
C GLY A 435 1.21 -10.25 -4.80
N LEU A 436 2.05 -9.21 -4.85
CA LEU A 436 2.13 -8.22 -3.76
C LEU A 436 0.85 -7.38 -3.63
N LEU A 437 0.19 -7.07 -4.76
CA LEU A 437 -1.15 -6.47 -4.75
C LEU A 437 -2.12 -7.36 -3.99
N TYR A 438 -2.25 -8.64 -4.37
CA TYR A 438 -3.18 -9.56 -3.71
C TYR A 438 -2.91 -9.71 -2.20
N TYR A 439 -1.64 -9.74 -1.78
CA TYR A 439 -1.27 -9.76 -0.36
C TYR A 439 -1.69 -8.47 0.36
N VAL A 440 -1.29 -7.29 -0.15
CA VAL A 440 -1.59 -5.99 0.49
C VAL A 440 -3.10 -5.77 0.59
N MET A 441 -3.86 -6.04 -0.48
CA MET A 441 -5.32 -5.89 -0.45
C MET A 441 -5.97 -6.85 0.55
N SER A 442 -5.45 -8.08 0.72
CA SER A 442 -5.98 -9.01 1.73
C SER A 442 -5.85 -8.49 3.17
N LYS A 443 -4.83 -7.68 3.47
CA LYS A 443 -4.65 -7.03 4.78
C LYS A 443 -5.52 -5.79 4.92
N LEU A 444 -5.58 -4.94 3.89
CA LEU A 444 -6.45 -3.75 3.88
C LEU A 444 -7.95 -4.10 3.95
N TYR A 445 -8.35 -5.29 3.46
CA TYR A 445 -9.72 -5.79 3.63
C TYR A 445 -10.07 -6.17 5.09
N TRP A 446 -9.08 -6.35 5.96
CA TRP A 446 -9.29 -6.53 7.40
C TRP A 446 -9.10 -5.19 8.13
N GLU A 447 -7.98 -4.51 7.88
CA GLU A 447 -7.58 -3.24 8.49
C GLU A 447 -7.51 -2.12 7.43
N PRO A 448 -8.64 -1.45 7.09
CA PRO A 448 -8.72 -0.54 5.94
C PRO A 448 -7.87 0.73 6.07
N ASN A 449 -7.50 1.11 7.29
CA ASN A 449 -6.70 2.30 7.60
C ASN A 449 -5.21 1.96 7.88
N LYS A 450 -4.79 0.70 7.68
CA LYS A 450 -3.39 0.29 7.89
C LYS A 450 -2.52 0.85 6.78
N ASP A 451 -1.35 1.38 7.11
CA ASP A 451 -0.41 1.89 6.11
C ASP A 451 0.06 0.74 5.16
N PRO A 452 -0.14 0.86 3.84
CA PRO A 452 0.38 -0.09 2.86
C PRO A 452 1.89 -0.29 2.95
N GLN A 453 2.67 0.75 3.30
CA GLN A 453 4.12 0.64 3.45
C GLN A 453 4.49 -0.24 4.64
N VAL A 454 3.73 -0.28 5.74
CA VAL A 454 3.95 -1.22 6.85
C VAL A 454 3.74 -2.67 6.38
N ILE A 455 2.70 -2.93 5.57
CA ILE A 455 2.44 -4.27 5.01
C ILE A 455 3.55 -4.68 4.02
N MET A 456 4.03 -3.75 3.20
CA MET A 456 5.10 -3.99 2.22
C MET A 456 6.46 -4.17 2.90
N ASN A 457 6.77 -3.40 3.96
CA ASN A 457 7.99 -3.56 4.76
C ASN A 457 8.05 -4.91 5.47
N ASP A 458 6.93 -5.39 6.02
CA ASP A 458 6.82 -6.74 6.58
C ASP A 458 7.08 -7.83 5.51
N PHE A 459 6.57 -7.63 4.29
CA PHE A 459 6.88 -8.50 3.16
C PHE A 459 8.37 -8.48 2.79
N TYR A 460 9.00 -7.30 2.67
CA TYR A 460 10.43 -7.20 2.37
C TYR A 460 11.29 -7.85 3.47
N GLU A 461 10.97 -7.66 4.74
CA GLU A 461 11.70 -8.26 5.85
C GLU A 461 11.53 -9.80 5.86
N LYS A 462 10.29 -10.30 5.89
CA LYS A 462 10.05 -11.74 6.10
C LYS A 462 10.26 -12.59 4.84
N ALA A 463 10.11 -12.04 3.64
CA ALA A 463 10.34 -12.77 2.40
C ALA A 463 11.77 -12.61 1.84
N PHE A 464 12.52 -11.56 2.22
CA PHE A 464 13.81 -11.26 1.56
C PHE A 464 14.97 -10.84 2.47
N SER A 465 14.84 -10.61 3.78
CA SER A 465 16.00 -10.31 4.63
C SER A 465 17.03 -11.46 4.53
N PRO A 466 18.31 -11.21 4.19
CA PRO A 466 19.03 -9.92 4.24
C PRO A 466 18.87 -9.00 3.01
N ALA A 467 18.49 -9.53 1.84
CA ALA A 467 18.31 -8.82 0.56
C ALA A 467 17.11 -7.84 0.49
N LYS A 468 16.48 -7.52 1.62
CA LYS A 468 15.30 -6.64 1.72
C LYS A 468 15.48 -5.24 1.13
N GLY A 469 16.71 -4.70 1.14
CA GLY A 469 17.02 -3.34 0.67
C GLY A 469 16.82 -3.18 -0.85
N PRO A 470 17.56 -3.91 -1.70
CA PRO A 470 17.34 -3.90 -3.14
C PRO A 470 15.92 -4.32 -3.54
N ILE A 471 15.31 -5.29 -2.83
CA ILE A 471 13.94 -5.73 -3.12
C ILE A 471 12.89 -4.65 -2.80
N LYS A 472 13.10 -3.83 -1.76
CA LYS A 472 12.28 -2.63 -1.52
C LYS A 472 12.38 -1.67 -2.70
N LYS A 473 13.59 -1.35 -3.18
CA LYS A 473 13.78 -0.47 -4.36
C LYS A 473 13.05 -1.01 -5.59
N TYR A 474 13.17 -2.31 -5.87
CA TYR A 474 12.49 -2.98 -6.98
C TYR A 474 10.96 -2.82 -6.90
N TYR A 475 10.35 -3.13 -5.75
CA TYR A 475 8.88 -3.08 -5.64
C TYR A 475 8.32 -1.66 -5.48
N ASP A 476 9.01 -0.75 -4.78
CA ASP A 476 8.56 0.64 -4.60
C ASP A 476 8.50 1.39 -5.95
N MET A 477 9.46 1.12 -6.84
CA MET A 477 9.47 1.65 -8.21
C MET A 477 8.17 1.29 -8.96
N TRP A 478 7.73 0.03 -8.87
CA TRP A 478 6.49 -0.46 -9.47
C TRP A 478 5.21 -0.13 -8.67
N TYR A 479 5.34 0.22 -7.38
CA TYR A 479 4.25 0.73 -6.55
C TYR A 479 3.83 2.15 -6.98
N LEU A 480 4.82 2.99 -7.30
CA LEU A 480 4.64 4.41 -7.62
C LEU A 480 4.28 4.65 -9.09
N ASP A 481 4.86 3.91 -10.04
CA ASP A 481 4.50 4.01 -11.46
C ASP A 481 4.71 2.69 -12.22
N ALA A 482 3.61 2.15 -12.75
CA ALA A 482 3.53 0.90 -13.52
C ALA A 482 4.16 0.97 -14.92
N THR A 483 4.47 2.16 -15.43
CA THR A 483 5.01 2.37 -16.78
C THR A 483 6.34 1.64 -16.96
N VAL A 484 6.42 0.73 -17.93
CA VAL A 484 7.62 -0.10 -18.15
C VAL A 484 8.53 0.55 -19.19
N THR A 485 9.76 0.83 -18.78
CA THR A 485 10.81 1.47 -19.58
C THR A 485 12.09 0.63 -19.54
N ASP A 486 12.98 0.80 -20.51
CA ASP A 486 14.28 0.13 -20.53
C ASP A 486 15.13 0.49 -19.29
N ASN A 487 15.01 1.74 -18.80
CA ASN A 487 15.67 2.16 -17.56
C ASN A 487 15.15 1.39 -16.33
N LYS A 488 13.83 1.25 -16.16
CA LYS A 488 13.25 0.47 -15.04
C LYS A 488 13.49 -1.03 -15.17
N LEU A 489 13.57 -1.58 -16.38
CA LEU A 489 14.01 -2.96 -16.60
C LEU A 489 15.47 -3.13 -16.15
N GLY A 490 16.36 -2.22 -16.54
CA GLY A 490 17.76 -2.21 -16.08
C GLY A 490 17.91 -2.06 -14.57
N LEU A 491 17.18 -1.13 -13.94
CA LEU A 491 17.12 -1.00 -12.48
C LEU A 491 16.62 -2.29 -11.82
N SER A 492 15.62 -2.96 -12.40
CA SER A 492 15.11 -4.22 -11.88
C SER A 492 16.16 -5.34 -11.91
N PHE A 493 16.84 -5.55 -13.04
CA PHE A 493 17.93 -6.54 -13.10
C PHE A 493 19.10 -6.18 -12.17
N LYS A 494 19.44 -4.89 -12.05
CA LYS A 494 20.45 -4.41 -11.09
C LYS A 494 20.07 -4.75 -9.64
N TYR A 495 18.85 -4.42 -9.21
CA TYR A 495 18.40 -4.68 -7.84
C TYR A 495 18.22 -6.17 -7.54
N LEU A 496 17.82 -6.98 -8.52
CA LEU A 496 17.74 -8.44 -8.37
C LEU A 496 19.13 -9.08 -8.27
N ASN A 497 20.12 -8.59 -9.02
CA ASN A 497 21.52 -8.99 -8.83
C ASN A 497 22.09 -8.56 -7.47
N GLU A 498 21.86 -7.32 -7.04
CA GLU A 498 22.20 -6.86 -5.69
C GLU A 498 21.52 -7.74 -4.61
N ALA A 499 20.31 -8.21 -4.86
CA ALA A 499 19.60 -9.15 -3.99
C ALA A 499 20.21 -10.57 -3.98
N GLU A 500 20.55 -11.17 -5.13
CA GLU A 500 21.24 -12.47 -5.18
C GLU A 500 22.57 -12.43 -4.41
N GLN A 501 23.37 -11.37 -4.57
CA GLN A 501 24.66 -11.25 -3.84
C GLN A 501 24.47 -11.15 -2.31
N LEU A 502 23.39 -10.53 -1.83
CA LEU A 502 23.07 -10.48 -0.40
C LEU A 502 22.47 -11.79 0.12
N ALA A 503 21.74 -12.54 -0.72
CA ALA A 503 21.08 -13.79 -0.35
C ALA A 503 21.96 -15.05 -0.48
N VAL A 504 23.27 -14.91 -0.76
CA VAL A 504 24.21 -16.04 -0.83
C VAL A 504 24.18 -16.88 0.45
N GLY A 505 23.72 -18.13 0.30
CA GLY A 505 23.56 -19.09 1.40
C GLY A 505 22.10 -19.38 1.77
N ASP A 506 21.14 -18.50 1.46
CA ASP A 506 19.71 -18.77 1.66
C ASP A 506 19.04 -19.17 0.33
N ALA A 507 18.90 -20.48 0.12
CA ALA A 507 18.26 -21.03 -1.06
C ALA A 507 16.78 -20.60 -1.21
N GLN A 508 16.06 -20.34 -0.12
CA GLN A 508 14.64 -19.97 -0.21
C GLN A 508 14.46 -18.50 -0.59
N VAL A 509 15.31 -17.61 -0.09
CA VAL A 509 15.34 -16.20 -0.51
C VAL A 509 15.81 -16.11 -1.97
N LEU A 510 16.85 -16.85 -2.36
CA LEU A 510 17.33 -16.91 -3.75
C LEU A 510 16.24 -17.38 -4.73
N ASP A 511 15.46 -18.41 -4.39
CA ASP A 511 14.38 -18.86 -5.28
C ASP A 511 13.22 -17.84 -5.40
N ARG A 512 12.96 -17.04 -4.35
CA ARG A 512 12.03 -15.89 -4.40
C ARG A 512 12.57 -14.71 -5.21
N ILE A 513 13.90 -14.51 -5.26
CA ILE A 513 14.54 -13.49 -6.12
C ILE A 513 14.45 -13.93 -7.59
N ARG A 514 14.83 -15.18 -7.90
CA ARG A 514 14.74 -15.76 -9.25
C ARG A 514 13.32 -15.77 -9.81
N PHE A 515 12.32 -15.98 -8.96
CA PHE A 515 10.92 -15.82 -9.33
C PHE A 515 10.62 -14.44 -9.95
N LEU A 516 11.24 -13.38 -9.44
CA LEU A 516 11.10 -12.01 -9.94
C LEU A 516 11.99 -11.75 -11.17
N GLU A 517 13.18 -12.36 -11.25
CA GLU A 517 14.02 -12.35 -12.45
C GLU A 517 13.29 -12.94 -13.65
N TYR A 518 12.63 -14.10 -13.47
CA TYR A 518 11.82 -14.73 -14.51
C TYR A 518 10.66 -13.82 -14.97
N TYR A 519 10.04 -13.09 -14.03
CA TYR A 519 9.00 -12.12 -14.37
C TYR A 519 9.55 -10.91 -15.14
N MET A 520 10.65 -10.30 -14.70
CA MET A 520 11.30 -9.17 -15.39
C MET A 520 11.82 -9.57 -16.77
N ARG A 521 12.36 -10.78 -16.89
CA ARG A 521 12.83 -11.34 -18.15
C ARG A 521 11.68 -11.63 -19.10
N TYR A 522 10.57 -12.22 -18.64
CA TYR A 522 9.33 -12.29 -19.43
C TYR A 522 8.90 -10.89 -19.89
N LEU A 523 8.83 -9.91 -18.99
CA LEU A 523 8.33 -8.56 -19.26
C LEU A 523 9.16 -7.86 -20.35
N TRP A 524 10.47 -8.08 -20.35
CA TRP A 524 11.43 -7.64 -21.38
C TRP A 524 11.29 -8.44 -22.69
N LYS A 525 11.43 -9.77 -22.64
CA LYS A 525 11.46 -10.65 -23.82
C LYS A 525 10.12 -10.67 -24.56
N TRP A 526 8.99 -10.58 -23.86
CA TRP A 526 7.66 -10.48 -24.46
C TRP A 526 7.51 -9.23 -25.35
N ARG A 527 8.13 -8.10 -24.98
CA ARG A 527 8.15 -6.88 -25.81
C ARG A 527 8.96 -7.09 -27.09
N GLN A 528 10.13 -7.72 -26.98
CA GLN A 528 11.05 -7.96 -28.10
C GLN A 528 10.64 -9.13 -29.02
N ARG A 529 9.64 -9.95 -28.66
CA ARG A 529 9.30 -11.22 -29.35
C ARG A 529 9.20 -11.15 -30.88
N ASN A 530 8.73 -10.05 -31.44
CA ASN A 530 8.54 -9.88 -32.88
C ASN A 530 9.87 -9.74 -33.66
N SER A 531 10.90 -9.12 -33.05
CA SER A 531 12.20 -8.88 -33.68
C SER A 531 13.23 -9.98 -33.44
N MET A 532 12.90 -10.98 -32.61
CA MET A 532 13.81 -12.08 -32.26
C MET A 532 14.17 -13.00 -33.43
N THR A 533 15.37 -13.57 -33.36
CA THR A 533 15.78 -14.71 -34.21
C THR A 533 15.01 -15.98 -33.86
N LEU A 534 15.09 -17.00 -34.71
CA LEU A 534 14.48 -18.30 -34.45
C LEU A 534 14.98 -18.91 -33.13
N ASP A 535 16.28 -18.87 -32.86
CA ASP A 535 16.86 -19.49 -31.67
C ASP A 535 16.60 -18.69 -30.38
N GLN A 536 16.53 -17.36 -30.46
CA GLN A 536 16.05 -16.52 -29.35
C GLN A 536 14.61 -16.88 -28.96
N LEU A 537 13.74 -17.11 -29.95
CA LEU A 537 12.37 -17.55 -29.70
C LEU A 537 12.29 -18.98 -29.13
N LYS A 538 13.17 -19.91 -29.55
CA LYS A 538 13.25 -21.25 -28.94
C LYS A 538 13.56 -21.15 -27.44
N VAL A 539 14.59 -20.39 -27.08
CA VAL A 539 15.00 -20.18 -25.68
C VAL A 539 13.86 -19.56 -24.86
N PHE A 540 13.24 -18.49 -25.36
CA PHE A 540 12.14 -17.82 -24.65
C PHE A 540 10.88 -18.71 -24.55
N TYR A 541 10.59 -19.53 -25.56
CA TYR A 541 9.48 -20.49 -25.50
C TYR A 541 9.69 -21.56 -24.43
N THR A 542 10.89 -22.16 -24.36
CA THR A 542 11.23 -23.11 -23.29
C THR A 542 11.22 -22.45 -21.91
N GLU A 543 11.78 -21.25 -21.75
CA GLU A 543 11.75 -20.45 -20.51
C GLU A 543 10.33 -20.25 -19.96
N MET A 544 9.39 -19.83 -20.81
CA MET A 544 7.98 -19.67 -20.44
C MET A 544 7.28 -21.00 -20.17
N SER A 545 7.74 -22.08 -20.79
CA SER A 545 7.22 -23.41 -20.50
C SER A 545 7.60 -23.86 -19.07
N LYS A 546 8.84 -23.58 -18.65
CA LYS A 546 9.39 -23.98 -17.34
C LYS A 546 8.75 -23.27 -16.16
N THR A 547 8.33 -22.02 -16.33
CA THR A 547 7.78 -21.16 -15.26
C THR A 547 6.27 -21.37 -15.00
N TYR A 548 5.62 -22.22 -15.80
CA TYR A 548 4.18 -22.52 -15.74
C TYR A 548 3.66 -22.92 -14.35
N THR A 549 4.33 -23.86 -13.69
CA THR A 549 3.89 -24.40 -12.39
C THR A 549 4.12 -23.43 -11.22
N TRP A 550 4.88 -22.36 -11.44
CA TRP A 550 5.14 -21.32 -10.44
C TRP A 550 4.15 -20.15 -10.52
N SER A 551 3.36 -20.03 -11.60
CA SER A 551 2.46 -18.88 -11.80
C SER A 551 3.20 -17.53 -11.80
N VAL A 552 4.36 -17.46 -12.45
CA VAL A 552 5.13 -16.22 -12.62
C VAL A 552 4.31 -15.18 -13.39
N VAL A 553 3.59 -15.62 -14.43
CA VAL A 553 2.68 -14.84 -15.28
C VAL A 553 1.30 -15.52 -15.36
N TRP A 554 0.29 -14.86 -15.94
CA TRP A 554 -1.06 -15.41 -16.06
C TRP A 554 -1.20 -16.47 -17.17
N PHE A 555 -0.70 -17.66 -16.89
CA PHE A 555 -0.75 -18.82 -17.77
C PHE A 555 -2.14 -19.25 -18.27
N LYS A 556 -3.26 -19.01 -17.56
CA LYS A 556 -4.59 -19.33 -18.14
C LYS A 556 -4.90 -18.57 -19.44
N TYR A 557 -4.60 -17.26 -19.52
CA TYR A 557 -4.75 -16.49 -20.77
C TYR A 557 -3.50 -16.53 -21.63
N ILE A 558 -2.31 -16.61 -21.03
CA ILE A 558 -1.06 -16.73 -21.78
C ILE A 558 -0.96 -18.07 -22.50
N GLN A 559 -1.46 -19.21 -22.01
CA GLN A 559 -1.26 -20.51 -22.69
C GLN A 559 -1.81 -20.54 -24.14
N PRO A 560 -3.03 -20.05 -24.44
CA PRO A 560 -3.47 -19.81 -25.81
C PRO A 560 -2.56 -18.84 -26.58
N GLU A 561 -2.26 -17.66 -26.02
CA GLU A 561 -1.44 -16.64 -26.68
C GLU A 561 0.03 -17.05 -26.89
N PHE A 562 0.54 -17.93 -26.05
CA PHE A 562 1.86 -18.52 -26.10
C PHE A 562 1.94 -19.54 -27.24
N THR A 563 0.90 -20.38 -27.37
CA THR A 563 0.77 -21.33 -28.48
C THR A 563 0.53 -20.61 -29.82
N ASN A 564 -0.28 -19.56 -29.81
CA ASN A 564 -0.70 -18.85 -31.02
C ASN A 564 0.30 -17.76 -31.46
N THR A 565 0.80 -16.93 -30.54
CA THR A 565 1.78 -15.87 -30.83
C THR A 565 3.21 -16.40 -30.85
N LEU A 566 3.76 -16.96 -29.76
CA LEU A 566 5.15 -17.43 -29.78
C LEU A 566 5.31 -18.71 -30.61
N GLY A 567 4.40 -19.66 -30.48
CA GLY A 567 4.34 -20.84 -31.35
C GLY A 567 4.10 -20.46 -32.81
N GLY A 568 3.20 -19.52 -33.10
CA GLY A 568 3.00 -18.99 -34.46
C GLY A 568 4.24 -18.30 -35.05
N LEU A 569 4.96 -17.51 -34.25
CA LEU A 569 6.24 -16.90 -34.66
C LEU A 569 7.34 -17.95 -34.92
N LEU A 570 7.37 -19.04 -34.14
CA LEU A 570 8.31 -20.16 -34.36
C LEU A 570 7.99 -20.92 -35.65
N LEU A 571 6.73 -21.31 -35.85
CA LEU A 571 6.27 -22.00 -37.07
C LEU A 571 6.49 -21.12 -38.31
N GLY A 572 6.15 -19.82 -38.22
CA GLY A 572 6.37 -18.83 -39.29
C GLY A 572 7.85 -18.53 -39.59
N LYS A 573 8.77 -18.89 -38.69
CA LYS A 573 10.23 -18.84 -38.90
C LYS A 573 10.83 -20.21 -39.27
N GLY A 574 9.99 -21.18 -39.65
CA GLY A 574 10.39 -22.45 -40.25
C GLY A 574 10.51 -23.65 -39.30
N LEU A 575 10.09 -23.52 -38.03
CA LEU A 575 10.04 -24.65 -37.10
C LEU A 575 8.88 -25.60 -37.45
N THR A 576 9.05 -26.91 -37.34
CA THR A 576 7.94 -27.87 -37.47
C THR A 576 7.11 -27.95 -36.20
N ARG A 577 5.88 -28.49 -36.29
CA ARG A 577 5.02 -28.71 -35.12
C ARG A 577 5.64 -29.67 -34.09
N ALA A 578 6.28 -30.74 -34.56
CA ALA A 578 6.94 -31.72 -33.69
C ALA A 578 8.12 -31.11 -32.90
N GLU A 579 8.91 -30.26 -33.55
CA GLU A 579 9.97 -29.49 -32.87
C GLU A 579 9.40 -28.47 -31.88
N LEU A 580 8.31 -27.76 -32.23
CA LEU A 580 7.63 -26.84 -31.33
C LEU A 580 7.12 -27.53 -30.06
N ASP A 581 6.47 -28.69 -30.21
CA ASP A 581 5.96 -29.47 -29.10
C ASP A 581 7.10 -30.03 -28.22
N ALA A 582 8.26 -30.32 -28.82
CA ALA A 582 9.47 -30.75 -28.10
C ALA A 582 10.18 -29.64 -27.29
N LEU A 583 9.88 -28.35 -27.54
CA LEU A 583 10.40 -27.23 -26.72
C LEU A 583 9.68 -27.07 -25.37
N SER A 584 8.56 -27.77 -25.17
CA SER A 584 7.67 -27.65 -24.01
C SER A 584 8.21 -28.40 -22.78
N ASP A 585 9.08 -27.75 -22.01
CA ASP A 585 9.65 -28.27 -20.76
C ASP A 585 8.91 -27.73 -19.52
N ARG A 586 8.62 -28.57 -18.53
CA ARG A 586 7.98 -28.20 -17.24
C ARG A 586 8.92 -28.34 -16.03
N THR A 587 10.18 -28.71 -16.24
CA THR A 587 11.21 -28.73 -15.19
C THR A 587 11.68 -27.31 -14.91
N LEU A 588 11.89 -26.95 -13.65
CA LEU A 588 12.26 -25.58 -13.28
C LEU A 588 13.63 -25.18 -13.85
N PRO A 589 13.91 -23.88 -14.05
CA PRO A 589 15.24 -23.43 -14.44
C PRO A 589 16.24 -23.72 -13.31
N THR A 590 17.43 -24.20 -13.68
CA THR A 590 18.54 -24.38 -12.73
C THR A 590 19.11 -23.02 -12.30
N PRO A 591 19.79 -22.92 -11.14
CA PRO A 591 20.46 -21.67 -10.73
C PRO A 591 21.46 -21.14 -11.77
N ALA A 592 22.11 -22.02 -12.52
CA ALA A 592 23.00 -21.63 -13.62
C ALA A 592 22.25 -21.00 -14.82
N GLN A 593 21.04 -21.49 -15.13
CA GLN A 593 20.18 -20.89 -16.15
C GLN A 593 19.63 -19.54 -15.68
N ALA A 594 19.16 -19.44 -14.42
CA ALA A 594 18.71 -18.18 -13.83
C ALA A 594 19.82 -17.11 -13.86
N LYS A 595 21.03 -17.46 -13.40
CA LYS A 595 22.17 -16.54 -13.40
C LYS A 595 22.57 -16.08 -14.82
N ALA A 596 22.62 -17.00 -15.80
CA ALA A 596 22.88 -16.64 -17.19
C ALA A 596 21.79 -15.73 -17.79
N TRP A 597 20.53 -15.93 -17.38
CA TRP A 597 19.39 -15.12 -17.79
C TRP A 597 19.36 -13.71 -17.16
N LEU A 598 19.83 -13.60 -15.92
CA LEU A 598 20.08 -12.33 -15.21
C LEU A 598 21.25 -11.58 -15.85
N ASP A 599 22.36 -12.27 -16.14
CA ASP A 599 23.55 -11.68 -16.79
C ASP A 599 23.23 -11.15 -18.19
N GLU A 600 22.37 -11.82 -18.96
CA GLU A 600 21.86 -11.30 -20.24
C GLU A 600 21.04 -10.01 -20.06
N GLY A 601 20.29 -9.87 -18.97
CA GLY A 601 19.56 -8.65 -18.62
C GLY A 601 20.49 -7.51 -18.22
N LEU A 602 21.47 -7.78 -17.35
CA LEU A 602 22.51 -6.81 -16.95
C LEU A 602 23.34 -6.33 -18.16
N ALA A 603 23.68 -7.22 -19.09
CA ALA A 603 24.42 -6.88 -20.30
C ALA A 603 23.59 -6.08 -21.31
N ALA A 604 22.27 -6.28 -21.36
CA ALA A 604 21.36 -5.51 -22.21
C ALA A 604 21.06 -4.10 -21.66
N PHE A 605 21.13 -3.91 -20.34
CA PHE A 605 20.85 -2.65 -19.66
C PHE A 605 22.01 -2.22 -18.74
N PRO A 606 23.18 -1.86 -19.29
CA PRO A 606 24.41 -1.74 -18.51
C PRO A 606 24.55 -0.47 -17.65
N ASP A 607 23.82 0.61 -17.93
CA ASP A 607 23.93 1.89 -17.21
C ASP A 607 22.59 2.51 -16.76
N PRO A 608 21.76 1.81 -15.95
CA PRO A 608 20.46 2.32 -15.53
C PRO A 608 20.59 3.41 -14.45
N ILE A 609 19.78 4.46 -14.56
CA ILE A 609 19.83 5.66 -13.72
C ILE A 609 18.79 5.53 -12.59
N ASP A 610 19.31 5.41 -11.36
CA ASP A 610 18.50 5.39 -10.12
C ASP A 610 18.10 6.83 -9.77
N ALA A 611 16.91 7.22 -10.21
CA ALA A 611 16.30 8.52 -9.97
C ALA A 611 14.84 8.29 -9.52
N PRO A 612 14.55 8.28 -8.21
CA PRO A 612 13.19 8.03 -7.72
C PRO A 612 12.26 9.23 -8.00
N PRO A 613 10.94 9.00 -8.16
CA PRO A 613 9.96 10.09 -8.15
C PRO A 613 9.96 10.77 -6.77
N MET A 614 10.03 12.10 -6.75
CA MET A 614 9.98 12.87 -5.50
C MET A 614 8.59 13.45 -5.24
N SER A 615 8.06 13.22 -4.04
CA SER A 615 6.92 13.95 -3.50
C SER A 615 7.43 15.13 -2.68
N VAL A 616 6.79 16.28 -2.80
CA VAL A 616 7.08 17.50 -2.03
C VAL A 616 5.78 18.02 -1.44
N ASN A 617 5.82 18.49 -0.19
CA ASN A 617 4.66 19.09 0.45
C ASN A 617 4.42 20.50 -0.09
N ALA A 618 3.15 20.90 -0.29
CA ALA A 618 2.81 22.27 -0.69
C ALA A 618 3.39 23.32 0.28
N LYS A 619 3.40 23.02 1.59
CA LYS A 619 4.01 23.86 2.64
C LYS A 619 5.50 24.13 2.48
N GLU A 620 6.17 23.26 1.73
CA GLU A 620 7.62 23.31 1.51
C GLU A 620 7.96 24.07 0.22
N LEU A 621 6.98 24.65 -0.49
CA LEU A 621 7.23 25.34 -1.76
C LEU A 621 7.46 26.85 -1.59
N ALA A 622 8.47 27.37 -2.28
CA ALA A 622 8.78 28.80 -2.39
C ALA A 622 9.08 29.17 -3.85
N PRO A 623 8.91 30.45 -4.25
CA PRO A 623 9.32 30.94 -5.56
C PRO A 623 10.84 30.82 -5.72
N LEU A 624 11.32 30.40 -6.89
CA LEU A 624 12.76 30.31 -7.19
C LEU A 624 13.48 31.66 -6.94
N SER A 625 12.82 32.77 -7.29
CA SER A 625 13.32 34.14 -7.04
C SER A 625 13.43 34.55 -5.56
N ALA A 626 12.89 33.76 -4.62
CA ALA A 626 13.14 33.92 -3.19
C ALA A 626 14.42 33.21 -2.70
N THR A 627 15.03 32.37 -3.55
CA THR A 627 16.24 31.59 -3.23
C THR A 627 17.47 32.00 -4.06
N MET A 628 17.27 32.49 -5.29
CA MET A 628 18.35 32.96 -6.17
C MET A 628 17.89 34.03 -7.16
N THR A 629 18.83 34.84 -7.64
CA THR A 629 18.59 35.80 -8.72
C THR A 629 18.44 35.07 -10.05
N VAL A 630 17.30 35.26 -10.72
CA VAL A 630 17.05 34.73 -12.08
C VAL A 630 17.32 35.84 -13.10
N ASP A 631 18.32 35.66 -13.96
CA ASP A 631 18.61 36.58 -15.06
C ASP A 631 17.65 36.33 -16.24
N SER A 632 16.76 37.29 -16.49
CA SER A 632 15.78 37.25 -17.59
C SER A 632 16.41 37.39 -18.99
N GLY A 633 17.67 37.80 -19.09
CA GLY A 633 18.42 37.81 -20.35
C GLY A 633 18.92 36.41 -20.75
N ILE A 634 19.13 35.52 -19.76
CA ILE A 634 19.53 34.12 -19.96
C ILE A 634 18.28 33.21 -19.98
N TYR A 635 17.35 33.45 -19.06
CA TYR A 635 16.13 32.67 -18.88
C TYR A 635 14.88 33.56 -19.06
N PRO A 636 14.54 33.95 -20.31
CA PRO A 636 13.37 34.78 -20.58
C PRO A 636 12.06 34.03 -20.30
N THR A 637 11.04 34.73 -19.79
CA THR A 637 9.70 34.18 -19.63
C THR A 637 9.15 33.66 -20.96
N LEU A 638 8.76 32.39 -20.99
CA LEU A 638 8.29 31.71 -22.20
C LEU A 638 6.78 31.95 -22.43
N PRO A 639 6.27 31.77 -23.66
CA PRO A 639 4.85 31.92 -23.95
C PRO A 639 3.96 31.00 -23.09
N SER A 640 2.81 31.53 -22.64
CA SER A 640 1.86 30.84 -21.76
C SER A 640 1.53 29.43 -22.22
N VAL A 641 1.51 28.50 -21.26
CA VAL A 641 1.40 27.06 -21.55
C VAL A 641 -0.07 26.70 -21.71
N THR A 642 -0.36 25.97 -22.79
CA THR A 642 -1.68 25.38 -23.03
C THR A 642 -1.61 23.91 -22.65
N VAL A 643 -2.38 23.53 -21.63
CA VAL A 643 -2.51 22.16 -21.14
C VAL A 643 -3.85 21.55 -21.58
N GLY A 644 -3.94 20.22 -21.55
CA GLY A 644 -5.19 19.48 -21.69
C GLY A 644 -5.24 18.34 -20.67
N GLY A 645 -6.37 17.62 -20.62
CA GLY A 645 -6.62 16.65 -19.55
C GLY A 645 -6.69 17.29 -18.16
N ASP A 646 -6.58 16.44 -17.13
CA ASP A 646 -6.69 16.86 -15.73
C ASP A 646 -5.36 17.44 -15.23
N GLN A 647 -5.43 18.53 -14.47
CA GLN A 647 -4.28 19.39 -14.19
C GLN A 647 -4.23 19.83 -12.72
N SER A 648 -3.04 19.69 -12.10
CA SER A 648 -2.77 20.08 -10.72
C SER A 648 -1.75 21.22 -10.70
N ILE A 649 -2.16 22.41 -10.26
CA ILE A 649 -1.35 23.64 -10.27
C ILE A 649 -1.12 24.09 -8.82
N PHE A 650 0.15 24.18 -8.41
CA PHE A 650 0.51 24.83 -7.14
C PHE A 650 0.68 26.33 -7.37
N ILE A 651 0.14 27.17 -6.47
CA ILE A 651 0.15 28.64 -6.57
C ILE A 651 0.37 29.24 -5.18
N ALA A 652 1.41 30.04 -5.00
CA ALA A 652 1.75 30.69 -3.72
C ALA A 652 1.12 32.10 -3.63
N ALA A 653 0.41 32.39 -2.55
CA ALA A 653 -0.26 33.68 -2.34
C ALA A 653 -0.33 34.10 -0.86
N LYS A 654 -0.57 35.39 -0.60
CA LYS A 654 -0.63 35.99 0.74
C LYS A 654 -2.05 36.26 1.20
N ALA A 655 -2.27 36.22 2.51
CA ALA A 655 -3.56 36.53 3.12
C ALA A 655 -4.15 37.86 2.60
N GLY A 656 -5.37 37.82 2.06
CA GLY A 656 -6.07 38.97 1.49
C GLY A 656 -5.76 39.28 0.02
N GLU A 657 -4.84 38.56 -0.63
CA GLU A 657 -4.71 38.59 -2.10
C GLU A 657 -5.92 37.89 -2.77
N THR A 658 -6.10 38.09 -4.08
CA THR A 658 -7.03 37.29 -4.89
C THR A 658 -6.21 36.54 -5.93
N VAL A 659 -6.12 35.22 -5.80
CA VAL A 659 -5.57 34.40 -6.88
C VAL A 659 -6.62 34.37 -7.99
N ALA A 660 -6.16 34.61 -9.21
CA ALA A 660 -6.93 34.43 -10.43
C ALA A 660 -6.14 33.54 -11.39
N VAL A 661 -6.84 32.65 -12.08
CA VAL A 661 -6.30 31.75 -13.09
C VAL A 661 -7.15 31.89 -14.35
N ASP A 662 -6.57 32.48 -15.39
CA ASP A 662 -7.28 32.82 -16.62
C ASP A 662 -7.45 31.63 -17.56
N ILE A 663 -8.62 31.56 -18.20
CA ILE A 663 -8.95 30.61 -19.28
C ILE A 663 -9.40 31.44 -20.51
N PRO A 664 -8.51 31.75 -21.46
CA PRO A 664 -8.79 32.71 -22.53
C PRO A 664 -9.69 32.15 -23.64
N SER A 665 -10.37 33.06 -24.34
CA SER A 665 -11.17 32.77 -25.53
C SER A 665 -10.32 32.13 -26.65
N GLY A 666 -10.73 30.94 -27.09
CA GLY A 666 -10.01 30.14 -28.10
C GLY A 666 -9.49 28.79 -27.59
N GLY A 667 -9.52 28.55 -26.27
CA GLY A 667 -9.08 27.31 -25.62
C GLY A 667 -9.99 26.09 -25.76
N GLY A 668 -10.85 26.00 -26.78
CA GLY A 668 -11.73 24.85 -26.99
C GLY A 668 -11.78 24.45 -28.46
N ARG A 669 -11.30 23.24 -28.79
CA ARG A 669 -11.46 22.65 -30.12
C ARG A 669 -12.27 21.36 -30.02
N TYR A 670 -13.55 21.53 -30.27
CA TYR A 670 -14.51 20.46 -30.48
C TYR A 670 -14.04 19.43 -31.52
N GLY A 671 -14.20 18.15 -31.20
CA GLY A 671 -14.68 17.18 -32.19
C GLY A 671 -16.16 17.44 -32.49
N ASP A 672 -16.66 17.03 -33.65
CA ASP A 672 -17.83 17.61 -34.35
C ASP A 672 -19.24 17.45 -33.69
N THR A 673 -19.35 17.25 -32.37
CA THR A 673 -20.61 16.94 -31.65
C THR A 673 -21.35 18.16 -31.06
N GLY A 674 -20.67 19.30 -30.86
CA GLY A 674 -21.30 20.58 -30.46
C GLY A 674 -21.82 20.70 -29.01
N THR A 675 -21.63 19.69 -28.15
CA THR A 675 -22.11 19.69 -26.75
C THR A 675 -21.14 20.40 -25.81
N LYS A 676 -21.54 21.54 -25.23
CA LYS A 676 -20.68 22.37 -24.34
C LYS A 676 -20.00 21.55 -23.22
N ALA A 677 -18.68 21.66 -23.13
CA ALA A 677 -17.84 20.86 -22.26
C ALA A 677 -17.94 21.33 -20.81
N GLN A 678 -17.86 20.37 -19.89
CA GLN A 678 -17.88 20.61 -18.46
C GLN A 678 -16.51 20.31 -17.86
N PHE A 679 -16.16 21.04 -16.81
CA PHE A 679 -14.97 20.80 -16.02
C PHE A 679 -15.30 20.97 -14.53
N GLY A 680 -14.73 20.11 -13.70
CA GLY A 680 -14.61 20.34 -12.27
C GLY A 680 -13.35 21.16 -11.97
N TYR A 681 -13.37 21.90 -10.88
CA TYR A 681 -12.14 22.34 -10.23
C TYR A 681 -12.30 22.33 -8.70
N ALA A 682 -11.20 22.11 -8.01
CA ALA A 682 -11.11 22.14 -6.55
C ALA A 682 -9.89 22.93 -6.09
N TRP A 683 -10.12 23.94 -5.27
CA TRP A 683 -9.07 24.62 -4.51
C TRP A 683 -8.81 23.90 -3.19
N ARG A 684 -7.53 23.65 -2.90
CA ARG A 684 -7.07 23.08 -1.64
C ARG A 684 -6.01 23.98 -1.01
N ASP A 685 -5.99 24.06 0.31
CA ASP A 685 -4.85 24.61 1.04
C ASP A 685 -3.68 23.62 1.11
N SER A 686 -2.57 24.03 1.71
CA SER A 686 -1.37 23.19 1.81
C SER A 686 -1.47 22.03 2.82
N ASP A 687 -2.53 21.97 3.62
CA ASP A 687 -2.93 20.81 4.42
C ASP A 687 -3.83 19.84 3.62
N GLY A 688 -4.24 20.20 2.40
CA GLY A 688 -5.10 19.43 1.51
C GLY A 688 -6.61 19.66 1.73
N ASN A 689 -7.00 20.58 2.62
CA ASN A 689 -8.40 20.90 2.91
C ASN A 689 -9.03 21.59 1.69
N ILE A 690 -10.21 21.12 1.28
CA ILE A 690 -11.00 21.78 0.22
C ILE A 690 -11.49 23.14 0.73
N LEU A 691 -11.25 24.18 -0.06
CA LEU A 691 -11.70 25.55 0.19
C LEU A 691 -12.91 25.92 -0.67
N GLU A 692 -12.89 25.46 -1.92
CA GLU A 692 -13.93 25.65 -2.93
C GLU A 692 -13.85 24.48 -3.92
N GLU A 693 -14.99 23.97 -4.36
CA GLU A 693 -15.10 22.88 -5.34
C GLU A 693 -16.36 23.12 -6.19
N ALA A 694 -16.22 23.12 -7.51
CA ALA A 694 -17.32 23.47 -8.41
C ALA A 694 -17.19 22.81 -9.79
N ALA A 695 -18.33 22.36 -10.33
CA ALA A 695 -18.46 22.01 -11.75
C ALA A 695 -18.97 23.21 -12.55
N GLN A 696 -18.37 23.45 -13.72
CA GLN A 696 -18.67 24.58 -14.60
C GLN A 696 -18.74 24.16 -16.07
N THR A 697 -19.60 24.82 -16.84
CA THR A 697 -19.63 24.67 -18.30
C THR A 697 -18.70 25.70 -18.93
N LEU A 698 -17.74 25.26 -19.76
CA LEU A 698 -16.81 26.17 -20.44
C LEU A 698 -17.56 27.13 -21.37
N SER A 699 -17.39 28.43 -21.10
CA SER A 699 -17.80 29.52 -21.98
C SER A 699 -16.71 30.60 -22.02
N PRO A 700 -15.53 30.33 -22.60
CA PRO A 700 -14.38 31.22 -22.52
C PRO A 700 -14.63 32.61 -23.14
N PRO A 701 -14.08 33.70 -22.57
CA PRO A 701 -13.11 33.72 -21.47
C PRO A 701 -13.74 33.44 -20.11
N PHE A 702 -13.07 32.63 -19.30
CA PHE A 702 -13.44 32.31 -17.92
C PHE A 702 -12.25 32.57 -16.99
N GLN A 703 -12.49 32.73 -15.70
CA GLN A 703 -11.44 33.01 -14.71
C GLN A 703 -11.77 32.28 -13.41
N ILE A 704 -10.99 31.26 -13.07
CA ILE A 704 -11.07 30.60 -11.76
C ILE A 704 -10.46 31.57 -10.73
N LYS A 705 -11.07 31.69 -9.55
CA LYS A 705 -10.62 32.61 -8.49
C LYS A 705 -10.52 31.91 -7.15
N LEU A 706 -9.68 32.45 -6.27
CA LEU A 706 -9.69 32.18 -4.84
C LEU A 706 -9.41 33.49 -4.09
N ALA A 707 -10.30 33.88 -3.19
CA ALA A 707 -10.02 34.92 -2.19
C ALA A 707 -9.16 34.31 -1.08
N VAL A 708 -7.94 34.79 -0.90
CA VAL A 708 -6.88 34.05 -0.19
C VAL A 708 -7.02 34.20 1.35
N PRO A 709 -7.37 33.12 2.09
CA PRO A 709 -7.70 33.22 3.52
C PRO A 709 -6.48 33.34 4.46
N LYS A 710 -5.32 32.81 4.05
CA LYS A 710 -4.05 32.82 4.81
C LYS A 710 -2.88 32.97 3.81
N THR A 711 -1.68 33.30 4.29
CA THR A 711 -0.49 33.19 3.43
C THR A 711 -0.12 31.73 3.32
N ASP A 712 -0.17 31.17 2.11
CA ASP A 712 -0.07 29.72 1.89
C ASP A 712 0.27 29.37 0.43
N VAL A 713 0.53 28.08 0.18
CA VAL A 713 0.61 27.50 -1.16
C VAL A 713 -0.62 26.67 -1.43
N TYR A 714 -1.43 27.13 -2.39
CA TYR A 714 -2.68 26.52 -2.78
C TYR A 714 -2.49 25.53 -3.91
N LEU A 715 -3.26 24.45 -3.91
CA LEU A 715 -3.38 23.53 -5.03
C LEU A 715 -4.73 23.78 -5.71
N LEU A 716 -4.69 24.10 -7.00
CA LEU A 716 -5.84 24.05 -7.89
C LEU A 716 -5.77 22.74 -8.69
N ASP A 717 -6.66 21.80 -8.37
CA ASP A 717 -6.95 20.66 -9.23
C ASP A 717 -8.05 21.07 -10.23
N ILE A 718 -7.92 20.68 -11.49
CA ILE A 718 -8.88 20.91 -12.59
C ILE A 718 -9.10 19.58 -13.29
N ASP A 719 -10.35 19.10 -13.32
CA ASP A 719 -10.74 17.81 -13.90
C ASP A 719 -11.67 18.04 -15.11
N ILE A 720 -11.44 17.39 -16.25
CA ILE A 720 -12.26 17.56 -17.46
C ILE A 720 -13.31 16.45 -17.54
N VAL A 721 -14.60 16.82 -17.65
CA VAL A 721 -15.72 15.87 -17.53
C VAL A 721 -16.25 15.44 -18.89
N GLY A 722 -16.28 14.12 -19.13
CA GLY A 722 -16.94 13.44 -20.23
C GLY A 722 -16.02 13.00 -21.39
N GLU A 723 -16.45 11.94 -22.10
CA GLU A 723 -15.61 11.21 -23.09
C GLU A 723 -15.23 11.97 -24.38
N ASN A 724 -15.57 13.27 -24.53
CA ASN A 724 -15.54 13.98 -25.82
C ASN A 724 -14.66 15.25 -25.84
N TYR A 725 -13.40 15.06 -26.24
CA TYR A 725 -12.49 16.01 -26.92
C TYR A 725 -11.99 17.29 -26.21
N LEU A 726 -10.67 17.31 -25.98
CA LEU A 726 -9.74 18.44 -26.14
C LEU A 726 -10.24 19.86 -25.78
N ASN A 727 -10.34 20.12 -24.47
CA ASN A 727 -10.25 21.48 -23.95
C ASN A 727 -8.79 21.83 -23.64
N PHE A 728 -8.41 23.05 -24.02
CA PHE A 728 -7.04 23.55 -24.11
C PHE A 728 -6.88 24.79 -23.23
N ILE A 729 -6.64 24.57 -21.93
CA ILE A 729 -6.57 25.65 -20.96
C ILE A 729 -5.21 26.34 -21.08
N THR A 730 -5.18 27.57 -21.57
CA THR A 730 -3.95 28.40 -21.55
C THR A 730 -3.92 29.18 -20.25
N LEU A 731 -3.22 28.62 -19.27
CA LEU A 731 -3.25 29.09 -17.89
C LEU A 731 -2.30 30.28 -17.72
N ASN A 732 -2.83 31.36 -17.14
CA ASN A 732 -2.04 32.50 -16.68
C ASN A 732 -2.44 32.84 -15.25
N THR A 733 -1.46 33.22 -14.43
CA THR A 733 -1.68 33.88 -13.14
C THR A 733 -0.52 34.85 -12.86
N SER A 734 -0.78 35.89 -12.07
CA SER A 734 0.23 36.85 -11.62
C SER A 734 1.07 36.38 -10.42
N HIS A 735 0.76 35.19 -9.89
CA HIS A 735 1.35 34.63 -8.68
C HIS A 735 2.44 33.61 -9.03
N PRO A 736 3.45 33.39 -8.15
CA PRO A 736 4.38 32.28 -8.30
C PRO A 736 3.65 30.93 -8.31
N ALA A 737 3.91 30.11 -9.32
CA ALA A 737 3.11 28.94 -9.63
C ALA A 737 3.92 27.83 -10.31
N SER A 738 3.41 26.61 -10.31
CA SER A 738 3.98 25.48 -11.03
C SER A 738 2.97 24.39 -11.34
N PHE A 739 3.10 23.79 -12.52
CA PHE A 739 2.46 22.53 -12.84
C PHE A 739 3.08 21.42 -12.02
N ARG A 740 2.27 20.67 -11.28
CA ARG A 740 2.62 19.30 -10.92
C ARG A 740 2.35 18.43 -12.14
N LEU A 741 3.34 17.71 -12.64
CA LEU A 741 3.14 16.80 -13.77
C LEU A 741 2.10 15.71 -13.44
N ARG A 742 0.89 15.93 -13.93
CA ARG A 742 -0.11 14.92 -14.31
C ARG A 742 -0.31 15.03 -15.83
N SER A 743 -0.80 13.95 -16.43
CA SER A 743 -0.65 13.65 -17.86
C SER A 743 -1.36 14.62 -18.82
N HIS A 744 -0.92 14.62 -20.09
CA HIS A 744 -1.52 15.31 -21.27
C HIS A 744 -1.11 16.77 -21.58
N PHE A 745 0.20 17.01 -21.66
CA PHE A 745 0.76 18.24 -22.26
C PHE A 745 0.73 18.22 -23.80
N THR A 746 0.46 19.37 -24.45
CA THR A 746 0.22 19.42 -25.91
C THR A 746 0.95 20.54 -26.66
N TYR A 747 1.25 20.25 -27.93
CA TYR A 747 1.98 21.10 -28.89
C TYR A 747 3.43 21.41 -28.47
N ASN A 748 4.17 22.06 -29.38
CA ASN A 748 5.54 22.50 -29.16
C ASN A 748 5.58 23.46 -27.96
N ARG A 749 6.22 23.04 -26.86
CA ARG A 749 6.42 23.88 -25.68
C ARG A 749 7.87 23.84 -25.24
N ALA A 750 8.27 24.95 -24.65
CA ALA A 750 9.42 25.05 -23.78
C ALA A 750 8.91 25.31 -22.37
N LEU A 751 9.49 24.66 -21.37
CA LEU A 751 9.20 24.81 -19.95
C LEU A 751 10.51 24.81 -19.17
N TYR A 752 10.53 25.49 -18.04
CA TYR A 752 11.66 25.46 -17.10
C TYR A 752 11.34 24.57 -15.90
N THR A 753 12.36 23.84 -15.45
CA THR A 753 12.39 23.13 -14.16
C THR A 753 13.67 23.51 -13.40
N PHE A 754 13.77 23.11 -12.14
CA PHE A 754 14.92 23.40 -11.29
C PHE A 754 15.55 22.12 -10.77
N VAL A 755 16.87 21.97 -10.97
CA VAL A 755 17.67 20.85 -10.44
C VAL A 755 18.35 21.31 -9.14
N PRO A 756 18.00 20.73 -7.98
CA PRO A 756 18.67 21.03 -6.70
C PRO A 756 20.17 20.68 -6.68
N PRO A 757 20.95 21.28 -5.76
CA PRO A 757 22.31 20.85 -5.49
C PRO A 757 22.36 19.38 -5.08
N ASN A 758 23.40 18.67 -5.54
CA ASN A 758 23.62 17.25 -5.29
C ASN A 758 22.54 16.29 -5.83
N THR A 759 21.69 16.67 -6.80
CA THR A 759 20.82 15.68 -7.47
C THR A 759 21.66 14.54 -8.08
N PRO A 760 21.39 13.25 -7.76
CA PRO A 760 22.21 12.13 -8.21
C PRO A 760 21.91 11.71 -9.66
N GLY A 761 20.66 11.93 -10.09
CA GLY A 761 20.22 11.76 -11.46
C GLY A 761 18.94 12.54 -11.70
N LEU A 762 18.81 13.09 -12.91
CA LEU A 762 17.57 13.63 -13.46
C LEU A 762 17.10 12.65 -14.53
N ILE A 763 15.81 12.29 -14.57
CA ILE A 763 15.19 11.62 -15.73
C ILE A 763 14.07 12.50 -16.25
N VAL A 764 14.02 12.67 -17.57
CA VAL A 764 12.85 13.18 -18.30
C VAL A 764 12.32 12.04 -19.17
N GLY A 765 11.13 11.54 -18.81
CA GLY A 765 10.46 10.46 -19.52
C GLY A 765 9.30 10.96 -20.37
N MET A 766 9.06 10.30 -21.50
CA MET A 766 8.00 10.69 -22.43
C MET A 766 7.38 9.47 -23.13
N ARG A 767 6.10 9.58 -23.47
CA ARG A 767 5.30 8.55 -24.14
C ARG A 767 4.48 9.13 -25.30
N ALA A 768 4.27 8.35 -26.36
CA ALA A 768 3.26 8.63 -27.37
C ALA A 768 1.87 8.11 -26.95
N GLY A 769 0.87 8.95 -27.22
CA GLY A 769 -0.50 8.51 -27.42
C GLY A 769 -0.67 7.86 -28.79
N GLY A 770 -1.58 6.90 -28.90
CA GLY A 770 -1.71 6.05 -30.10
C GLY A 770 -1.95 6.84 -31.38
N GLY A 771 -1.03 6.75 -32.34
CA GLY A 771 -1.14 7.44 -33.63
C GLY A 771 0.20 7.81 -34.26
N ALA A 772 0.29 7.67 -35.59
CA ALA A 772 1.55 7.84 -36.33
C ALA A 772 1.95 9.32 -36.52
N ILE A 773 2.50 9.93 -35.47
CA ILE A 773 2.91 11.34 -35.42
C ILE A 773 4.32 11.43 -34.80
N PRO A 774 5.30 12.08 -35.46
CA PRO A 774 6.63 12.26 -34.87
C PRO A 774 6.59 13.12 -33.61
N ALA A 775 7.28 12.67 -32.57
CA ALA A 775 7.54 13.45 -31.36
C ALA A 775 9.03 13.77 -31.21
N SER A 776 9.37 14.76 -30.39
CA SER A 776 10.76 15.05 -30.04
C SER A 776 10.88 15.57 -28.61
N LEU A 777 12.02 15.29 -27.98
CA LEU A 777 12.40 15.76 -26.64
C LEU A 777 13.80 16.36 -26.71
N LYS A 778 13.94 17.57 -26.19
CA LYS A 778 15.21 18.25 -26.00
C LYS A 778 15.31 18.76 -24.57
N VAL A 779 16.47 18.58 -23.95
CA VAL A 779 16.72 19.05 -22.59
C VAL A 779 18.06 19.79 -22.57
N TYR A 780 18.03 21.01 -22.05
CA TYR A 780 19.17 21.91 -21.98
C TYR A 780 19.57 22.16 -20.53
N ASP A 781 20.88 22.16 -20.28
CA ASP A 781 21.47 22.46 -18.96
C ASP A 781 21.43 23.96 -18.63
N PRO A 782 21.85 24.38 -17.42
CA PRO A 782 21.87 25.79 -17.03
C PRO A 782 22.85 26.67 -17.81
N ALA A 783 23.79 26.08 -18.56
CA ALA A 783 24.67 26.80 -19.48
C ALA A 783 24.08 26.94 -20.90
N GLY A 784 22.90 26.35 -21.16
CA GLY A 784 22.25 26.33 -22.47
C GLY A 784 22.75 25.21 -23.39
N SER A 785 23.54 24.26 -22.88
CA SER A 785 24.04 23.10 -23.62
C SER A 785 22.91 22.09 -23.84
N LEU A 786 22.73 21.61 -25.08
CA LEU A 786 21.74 20.58 -25.40
C LEU A 786 22.26 19.20 -24.95
N ILE A 787 21.70 18.65 -23.87
CA ILE A 787 22.15 17.38 -23.25
C ILE A 787 21.38 16.17 -23.79
N ILE A 788 20.04 16.28 -23.86
CA ILE A 788 19.17 15.26 -24.46
C ILE A 788 18.63 15.81 -25.76
N ASN A 789 18.67 15.02 -26.84
CA ASN A 789 18.08 15.35 -28.12
C ASN A 789 17.55 14.05 -28.78
N LYS A 790 16.25 13.82 -28.67
CA LYS A 790 15.57 12.61 -29.15
C LYS A 790 14.46 12.95 -30.13
N SER A 791 14.30 12.10 -31.14
CA SER A 791 13.18 12.11 -32.08
C SER A 791 12.56 10.71 -32.09
N TYR A 792 11.24 10.64 -32.13
CA TYR A 792 10.47 9.41 -31.97
C TYR A 792 9.55 9.15 -33.16
N SER A 793 9.38 7.86 -33.48
CA SER A 793 8.31 7.36 -34.34
C SER A 793 6.96 7.32 -33.61
N ALA A 794 5.96 6.72 -34.24
CA ALA A 794 4.73 6.29 -33.57
C ALA A 794 5.03 5.43 -32.31
N ASP A 795 4.11 5.48 -31.35
CA ASP A 795 3.90 4.51 -30.27
C ASP A 795 5.17 4.09 -29.48
N PHE A 796 5.79 5.06 -28.80
CA PHE A 796 6.97 4.88 -27.93
C PHE A 796 6.67 5.13 -26.44
N VAL A 797 7.57 4.61 -25.59
CA VAL A 797 7.72 4.95 -24.16
C VAL A 797 9.23 4.97 -23.89
N ASP A 798 9.81 6.09 -23.43
CA ASP A 798 11.26 6.27 -23.26
C ASP A 798 11.60 7.12 -22.03
N GLU A 799 12.75 6.87 -21.41
CA GLU A 799 13.26 7.60 -20.24
C GLU A 799 14.69 8.06 -20.48
N ASN A 800 14.89 9.38 -20.53
CA ASN A 800 16.18 9.99 -20.81
C ASN A 800 16.77 10.61 -19.56
N GLY A 801 17.89 10.05 -19.09
CA GLY A 801 18.52 10.48 -17.86
C GLY A 801 19.85 11.20 -18.03
N VAL A 802 20.17 12.02 -17.03
CA VAL A 802 21.46 12.68 -16.83
C VAL A 802 21.95 12.29 -15.43
N ARG A 803 23.16 11.75 -15.31
CA ARG A 803 23.80 11.46 -14.01
C ARG A 803 24.45 12.72 -13.45
N ASN A 804 24.34 12.94 -12.14
CA ASN A 804 24.89 14.11 -11.43
C ASN A 804 24.65 15.45 -12.16
N PRO A 805 23.39 15.77 -12.58
CA PRO A 805 23.09 16.97 -13.34
C PRO A 805 23.51 18.24 -12.60
N THR A 806 24.04 19.21 -13.35
CA THR A 806 24.43 20.52 -12.84
C THR A 806 23.22 21.22 -12.20
N SER A 807 23.36 21.71 -10.97
CA SER A 807 22.27 22.43 -10.30
C SER A 807 22.00 23.77 -10.97
N GLY A 808 20.72 24.14 -11.07
CA GLY A 808 20.28 25.37 -11.71
C GLY A 808 18.95 25.22 -12.45
N ILE A 809 18.65 26.20 -13.30
CA ILE A 809 17.45 26.21 -14.15
C ILE A 809 17.73 25.39 -15.40
N TRP A 810 16.93 24.34 -15.61
CA TRP A 810 16.98 23.49 -16.80
C TRP A 810 15.80 23.79 -17.72
N LYS A 811 16.03 23.75 -19.03
CA LYS A 811 14.98 23.98 -20.05
C LYS A 811 14.62 22.67 -20.72
N ILE A 812 13.35 22.31 -20.70
CA ILE A 812 12.80 21.16 -21.42
C ILE A 812 11.97 21.69 -22.59
N GLU A 813 12.34 21.31 -23.81
CA GLU A 813 11.52 21.51 -25.00
C GLU A 813 11.01 20.17 -25.50
N TYR A 814 9.73 20.08 -25.86
CA TYR A 814 9.16 18.87 -26.45
C TYR A 814 8.13 19.22 -27.50
N THR A 815 7.87 18.25 -28.39
CA THR A 815 6.85 18.36 -29.43
C THR A 815 5.98 17.12 -29.43
N SER A 816 4.72 17.25 -29.01
CA SER A 816 3.67 16.24 -29.17
C SER A 816 2.50 16.83 -29.96
N ARG A 817 1.83 16.04 -30.79
CA ARG A 817 0.65 16.48 -31.55
C ARG A 817 -0.51 15.49 -31.38
N LEU A 818 -1.55 15.93 -30.68
CA LEU A 818 -2.96 15.50 -30.82
C LEU A 818 -3.36 14.02 -30.60
N SER A 819 -2.47 13.06 -30.35
CA SER A 819 -2.87 11.68 -30.02
C SER A 819 -3.13 11.47 -28.52
N TYR A 820 -4.23 10.79 -28.19
CA TYR A 820 -4.65 10.48 -26.81
C TYR A 820 -3.64 9.58 -26.08
N GLY A 821 -3.22 9.98 -24.87
CA GLY A 821 -2.24 9.23 -24.06
C GLY A 821 -0.77 9.59 -24.30
N ALA A 822 -0.49 10.81 -24.79
CA ALA A 822 0.86 11.37 -24.83
C ALA A 822 1.21 12.01 -23.48
N ASP A 823 2.26 11.50 -22.84
CA ASP A 823 2.60 11.81 -21.45
C ASP A 823 4.06 12.26 -21.32
N LEU A 824 4.33 13.13 -20.35
CA LEU A 824 5.66 13.62 -19.97
C LEU A 824 5.77 13.47 -18.45
N TRP A 825 6.92 13.01 -17.95
CA TRP A 825 7.21 12.91 -16.51
C TRP A 825 8.67 13.23 -16.20
N ILE A 826 8.94 13.54 -14.93
CA ILE A 826 10.27 13.90 -14.43
C ILE A 826 10.53 13.13 -13.13
N LEU A 827 11.72 12.54 -12.98
CA LEU A 827 12.16 11.82 -11.80
C LEU A 827 13.52 12.35 -11.29
N GLY A 828 13.84 12.10 -10.02
CA GLY A 828 15.09 12.52 -9.36
C GLY A 828 15.15 14.00 -8.95
N ILE A 829 14.23 14.83 -9.45
CA ILE A 829 13.95 16.19 -8.98
C ILE A 829 12.44 16.33 -8.69
N PRO A 830 11.99 17.40 -8.01
CA PRO A 830 10.56 17.69 -7.88
C PRO A 830 9.92 17.84 -9.27
N PRO A 831 8.78 17.19 -9.57
CA PRO A 831 8.18 17.20 -10.90
C PRO A 831 7.37 18.49 -11.16
N PHE A 832 8.07 19.63 -11.07
CA PHE A 832 7.54 20.98 -11.27
C PHE A 832 8.04 21.59 -12.57
N LEU A 833 7.11 22.17 -13.32
CA LEU A 833 7.38 22.92 -14.53
C LEU A 833 6.64 24.26 -14.51
N TRP A 834 7.29 25.31 -15.02
CA TRP A 834 6.64 26.59 -15.28
C TRP A 834 7.25 27.31 -16.49
N HIS A 835 6.51 28.26 -17.07
CA HIS A 835 6.95 29.03 -18.23
C HIS A 835 7.76 30.29 -17.85
N ASP A 836 7.56 30.80 -16.63
CA ASP A 836 8.32 31.93 -16.08
C ASP A 836 9.32 31.46 -14.99
N PRO A 837 10.62 31.34 -15.29
CA PRO A 837 11.59 30.72 -14.39
C PRO A 837 11.75 31.51 -13.08
N LYS A 838 11.48 32.82 -13.09
CA LYS A 838 11.46 33.68 -11.89
C LYS A 838 10.38 33.27 -10.89
N ASN A 839 9.25 32.78 -11.38
CA ASN A 839 8.03 32.50 -10.63
C ASN A 839 7.73 30.99 -10.50
N LEU A 840 8.60 30.12 -11.04
CA LEU A 840 8.64 28.69 -10.77
C LEU A 840 8.68 28.43 -9.24
N LEU A 841 7.88 27.49 -8.76
CA LEU A 841 7.90 27.02 -7.37
C LEU A 841 8.87 25.85 -7.24
N ILE A 842 9.66 25.88 -6.17
CA ILE A 842 10.66 24.85 -5.81
C ILE A 842 10.59 24.56 -4.31
N PRO A 843 11.18 23.46 -3.81
CA PRO A 843 11.41 23.28 -2.38
C PRO A 843 12.18 24.47 -1.80
N ALA A 844 11.72 24.98 -0.66
CA ALA A 844 12.32 26.12 0.01
C ALA A 844 13.71 25.80 0.56
N ALA A 845 14.56 26.82 0.70
CA ALA A 845 15.89 26.67 1.28
C ALA A 845 15.80 26.18 2.73
N GLY A 846 16.15 24.91 2.96
CA GLY A 846 16.07 24.24 4.27
C GLY A 846 14.92 23.25 4.42
N SER A 847 13.89 23.27 3.57
CA SER A 847 12.79 22.29 3.61
C SER A 847 13.11 21.00 2.83
N SER A 848 14.36 20.55 2.92
CA SER A 848 14.89 19.47 2.08
C SER A 848 14.49 18.08 2.59
N THR A 849 13.28 17.65 2.22
CA THR A 849 12.91 16.22 2.16
C THR A 849 13.47 15.53 0.90
N VAL A 850 14.32 16.21 0.11
CA VAL A 850 15.19 15.56 -0.88
C VAL A 850 16.02 14.50 -0.15
N PRO A 851 15.95 13.21 -0.52
CA PRO A 851 16.75 12.16 0.10
C PRO A 851 18.20 12.49 -0.21
N THR A 852 18.94 12.96 0.80
CA THR A 852 20.29 13.48 0.60
C THR A 852 21.19 12.35 0.11
N PRO A 853 21.68 12.35 -1.15
CA PRO A 853 22.75 11.45 -1.49
C PRO A 853 23.97 11.93 -0.74
N THR A 854 24.62 11.04 0.00
CA THR A 854 25.91 11.30 0.65
C THR A 854 26.82 11.98 -0.37
N PRO A 855 27.23 13.24 -0.16
CA PRO A 855 27.72 14.09 -1.25
C PRO A 855 28.92 13.46 -1.94
N ALA A 856 28.78 13.19 -3.23
CA ALA A 856 29.78 12.53 -4.07
C ALA A 856 30.96 13.46 -4.44
N THR A 857 31.35 14.36 -3.52
CA THR A 857 32.62 15.09 -3.56
C THR A 857 33.77 14.21 -3.08
N SER A 858 33.90 13.05 -3.71
CA SER A 858 35.12 12.26 -3.70
C SER A 858 35.39 11.82 -5.14
N THR A 859 36.51 12.27 -5.67
CA THR A 859 37.21 11.56 -6.75
C THR A 859 37.71 10.23 -6.18
N VAL A 860 36.80 9.27 -5.98
CA VAL A 860 37.12 7.92 -5.52
C VAL A 860 38.03 7.30 -6.59
N PRO A 861 39.32 7.07 -6.30
CA PRO A 861 40.12 6.21 -7.17
C PRO A 861 39.49 4.83 -7.09
N THR A 862 39.34 4.14 -8.23
CA THR A 862 38.85 2.75 -8.28
C THR A 862 39.47 1.95 -7.14
N PRO A 863 38.67 1.43 -6.17
CA PRO A 863 39.21 0.97 -4.90
C PRO A 863 40.13 -0.22 -5.15
N THR A 864 41.44 0.07 -5.12
CA THR A 864 42.47 -0.97 -5.10
C THR A 864 42.29 -1.68 -3.76
N PRO A 865 41.99 -2.99 -3.74
CA PRO A 865 41.68 -3.69 -2.50
C PRO A 865 42.84 -3.54 -1.53
N SER A 866 42.59 -2.92 -0.38
CA SER A 866 43.63 -2.72 0.61
C SER A 866 43.97 -4.07 1.24
N ASN A 867 45.26 -4.42 1.29
CA ASN A 867 45.73 -5.60 2.02
C ASN A 867 45.68 -5.38 3.56
N LEU A 868 44.86 -4.44 4.04
CA LEU A 868 44.71 -4.10 5.46
C LEU A 868 43.54 -4.88 6.05
N PRO A 869 43.77 -5.73 7.07
CA PRO A 869 42.72 -6.51 7.73
C PRO A 869 41.50 -5.69 8.12
N LEU A 870 40.30 -6.30 8.08
CA LEU A 870 39.04 -5.58 8.23
C LEU A 870 38.83 -5.11 9.69
N PRO A 871 38.62 -3.81 9.95
CA PRO A 871 38.43 -3.27 11.29
C PRO A 871 37.08 -3.66 11.86
N SER A 872 37.04 -4.11 13.11
CA SER A 872 35.78 -4.40 13.81
C SER A 872 35.76 -3.76 15.19
N LEU A 873 34.57 -3.41 15.67
CA LEU A 873 34.33 -2.81 16.98
C LEU A 873 33.68 -3.86 17.88
N SER A 874 34.25 -4.12 19.06
CA SER A 874 33.81 -5.16 19.98
C SER A 874 33.15 -4.60 21.26
N SER A 875 33.58 -3.42 21.73
CA SER A 875 32.94 -2.73 22.85
C SER A 875 33.22 -1.21 22.88
N LEU A 876 32.40 -0.49 23.64
CA LEU A 876 32.70 0.85 24.14
C LEU A 876 32.90 0.76 25.66
N ASP A 877 33.57 1.74 26.28
CA ASP A 877 33.63 1.84 27.75
C ASP A 877 32.28 2.21 28.39
N ARG A 878 31.36 2.79 27.61
CA ARG A 878 29.98 3.11 27.98
C ARG A 878 29.03 3.07 26.78
N LEU A 879 27.77 2.71 27.00
CA LEU A 879 26.70 2.74 25.98
C LEU A 879 25.69 3.89 26.20
N VAL A 880 26.02 4.87 27.05
CA VAL A 880 25.17 6.03 27.35
C VAL A 880 25.98 7.31 27.22
N LEU A 881 25.41 8.34 26.57
CA LEU A 881 25.96 9.69 26.44
C LEU A 881 24.94 10.75 26.85
N TYR A 882 25.41 11.78 27.55
CA TYR A 882 24.56 12.83 28.12
C TYR A 882 24.68 14.14 27.34
N LEU A 883 23.56 14.65 26.84
CA LEU A 883 23.44 15.88 26.05
C LEU A 883 23.88 17.14 26.82
N ASP A 884 23.76 17.12 28.14
CA ASP A 884 24.07 18.25 29.03
C ASP A 884 25.44 18.13 29.74
N LYS A 885 26.27 17.13 29.39
CA LYS A 885 27.70 17.10 29.70
C LYS A 885 28.50 17.74 28.56
N SER A 886 29.23 18.81 28.85
CA SER A 886 29.93 19.64 27.84
C SER A 886 31.05 18.90 27.09
N SER A 887 31.67 17.90 27.73
CA SER A 887 32.73 17.06 27.18
C SER A 887 32.69 15.68 27.84
N GLN A 888 32.81 14.62 27.04
CA GLN A 888 32.76 13.21 27.46
C GLN A 888 33.79 12.40 26.65
N PRO A 889 34.88 11.90 27.25
CA PRO A 889 35.75 10.95 26.57
C PRO A 889 35.01 9.63 26.36
N LEU A 890 35.22 9.01 25.20
CA LEU A 890 34.61 7.74 24.80
C LEU A 890 35.69 6.86 24.15
N GLN A 891 35.88 5.66 24.68
CA GLN A 891 36.84 4.67 24.20
C GLN A 891 36.13 3.57 23.41
N PHE A 892 36.70 3.25 22.25
CA PHE A 892 36.23 2.26 21.30
C PHE A 892 37.24 1.13 21.24
N THR A 893 36.86 -0.07 21.70
CA THR A 893 37.72 -1.25 21.70
C THR A 893 37.31 -2.20 20.59
N GLY A 894 38.27 -2.80 19.90
CA GLY A 894 38.04 -3.62 18.72
C GLY A 894 39.31 -4.29 18.20
N SER A 895 39.42 -4.42 16.88
CA SER A 895 40.58 -5.02 16.22
C SER A 895 40.84 -4.46 14.83
N ASN A 896 42.07 -4.68 14.35
CA ASN A 896 42.55 -4.29 13.01
C ASN A 896 42.51 -2.77 12.74
N PHE A 897 42.76 -1.97 13.78
CA PHE A 897 42.87 -0.51 13.66
C PHE A 897 44.24 -0.11 13.11
N ALA A 898 44.44 -0.22 11.80
CA ALA A 898 45.74 -0.04 11.16
C ALA A 898 46.36 1.35 11.42
N SER A 899 47.67 1.37 11.69
CA SER A 899 48.45 2.61 11.80
C SER A 899 48.42 3.42 10.48
N GLY A 900 48.59 4.74 10.59
CA GLY A 900 48.51 5.66 9.46
C GLY A 900 47.10 5.83 8.85
N THR A 901 46.08 5.19 9.43
CA THR A 901 44.69 5.23 8.92
C THR A 901 43.77 6.01 9.86
N SER A 902 42.94 6.88 9.29
CA SER A 902 41.91 7.62 10.02
C SER A 902 40.59 6.84 10.08
N TYR A 903 39.91 6.95 11.22
CA TYR A 903 38.66 6.25 11.51
C TYR A 903 37.57 7.23 11.94
N ARG A 904 36.31 6.91 11.65
CA ARG A 904 35.15 7.73 12.00
C ARG A 904 34.03 6.83 12.51
N VAL A 905 33.39 7.20 13.62
CA VAL A 905 32.16 6.56 14.07
C VAL A 905 30.95 7.29 13.51
N LYS A 906 30.06 6.56 12.82
CA LYS A 906 28.75 7.03 12.39
C LYS A 906 27.73 6.66 13.47
N ILE A 907 26.96 7.64 13.92
CA ILE A 907 25.79 7.44 14.77
C ILE A 907 24.55 7.54 13.87
N THR A 908 23.78 6.46 13.81
CA THR A 908 22.63 6.31 12.92
C THR A 908 21.36 6.00 13.71
N GLN A 909 20.21 6.31 13.13
CA GLN A 909 18.90 5.97 13.69
C GLN A 909 17.98 5.66 12.51
N GLU A 910 17.28 4.52 12.57
CA GLU A 910 16.43 4.03 11.46
C GLU A 910 17.20 3.92 10.13
N GLY A 911 18.49 3.56 10.19
CA GLY A 911 19.40 3.49 9.04
C GLY A 911 19.91 4.83 8.51
N THR A 912 19.37 5.95 8.99
CA THR A 912 19.80 7.31 8.61
C THR A 912 20.97 7.77 9.47
N GLU A 913 22.05 8.31 8.86
CA GLU A 913 23.13 8.96 9.61
C GLU A 913 22.66 10.27 10.23
N LYS A 914 22.86 10.42 11.55
CA LYS A 914 22.40 11.58 12.33
C LYS A 914 23.56 12.48 12.76
N THR A 915 24.72 11.88 13.00
CA THR A 915 26.00 12.56 13.23
C THR A 915 27.16 11.58 13.01
N ALA A 916 28.38 12.09 12.88
CA ALA A 916 29.58 11.27 12.85
C ALA A 916 30.76 11.97 13.54
N ILE A 917 31.57 11.20 14.26
CA ILE A 917 32.70 11.71 15.06
C ILE A 917 34.00 11.06 14.56
N ASP A 918 35.03 11.86 14.30
CA ASP A 918 36.36 11.35 13.96
C ASP A 918 37.05 10.77 15.20
N LEU A 919 37.68 9.61 15.03
CA LEU A 919 38.32 8.84 16.09
C LEU A 919 39.85 8.93 15.97
N GLN A 920 40.52 9.18 17.09
CA GLN A 920 41.98 9.08 17.19
C GLN A 920 42.39 7.66 17.57
N ARG A 921 43.28 7.05 16.78
CA ARG A 921 43.85 5.72 17.05
C ARG A 921 44.94 5.80 18.11
N GLN A 922 44.84 4.97 19.14
CA GLN A 922 45.93 4.75 20.11
C GLN A 922 46.80 3.58 19.64
N ASP A 923 46.19 2.40 19.46
CA ASP A 923 46.83 1.16 19.03
C ASP A 923 45.93 0.38 18.03
N ASP A 924 46.29 -0.87 17.70
CA ASP A 924 45.54 -1.70 16.74
C ASP A 924 44.20 -2.24 17.28
N THR A 925 43.90 -1.97 18.55
CA THR A 925 42.70 -2.41 19.29
C THR A 925 41.92 -1.27 19.97
N ILE A 926 42.51 -0.08 20.13
CA ILE A 926 41.88 1.07 20.80
C ILE A 926 41.83 2.30 19.89
N LEU A 927 40.61 2.84 19.71
CA LEU A 927 40.35 4.20 19.23
C LEU A 927 39.69 5.03 20.35
N THR A 928 39.81 6.35 20.28
CA THR A 928 39.27 7.29 21.28
C THR A 928 38.70 8.54 20.63
N ALA A 929 37.61 9.08 21.17
CA ALA A 929 37.11 10.41 20.82
C ALA A 929 36.65 11.18 22.06
N THR A 930 36.53 12.51 21.92
CA THR A 930 35.91 13.37 22.93
C THR A 930 34.58 13.87 22.37
N ILE A 931 33.47 13.33 22.90
CA ILE A 931 32.12 13.74 22.52
C ILE A 931 31.77 15.05 23.22
N THR A 932 31.07 15.93 22.51
CA THR A 932 30.70 17.27 22.97
C THR A 932 29.30 17.61 22.44
N SER A 933 28.71 18.70 22.92
CA SER A 933 27.41 19.20 22.43
C SER A 933 27.39 19.51 20.92
N THR A 934 28.53 19.79 20.27
CA THR A 934 28.60 19.97 18.81
C THR A 934 28.45 18.66 18.04
N HIS A 935 28.69 17.51 18.67
CA HIS A 935 28.53 16.20 18.03
C HIS A 935 27.12 15.63 18.19
N ILE A 936 26.52 15.76 19.39
CA ILE A 936 25.25 15.10 19.75
C ILE A 936 24.14 16.05 20.22
N GLY A 937 24.44 17.32 20.51
CA GLY A 937 23.52 18.23 21.22
C GLY A 937 22.25 18.65 20.46
N SER A 938 22.18 18.37 19.16
CA SER A 938 20.99 18.55 18.32
C SER A 938 20.15 17.27 18.17
N LEU A 939 20.59 16.15 18.74
CA LEU A 939 19.87 14.87 18.67
C LEU A 939 18.81 14.80 19.78
N PRO A 940 17.61 14.27 19.49
CA PRO A 940 16.63 13.97 20.53
C PRO A 940 17.15 12.82 21.43
N PRO A 941 16.68 12.73 22.69
CA PRO A 941 16.91 11.54 23.50
C PRO A 941 16.38 10.27 22.84
N GLY A 942 17.10 9.16 22.97
CA GLY A 942 16.71 7.85 22.44
C GLY A 942 17.89 6.95 22.07
N LEU A 943 17.55 5.79 21.48
CA LEU A 943 18.52 4.78 21.04
C LEU A 943 19.01 5.03 19.61
N TYR A 944 20.31 4.81 19.42
CA TYR A 944 21.05 4.97 18.17
C TYR A 944 21.90 3.73 17.86
N SER A 945 22.10 3.43 16.59
CA SER A 945 23.00 2.38 16.13
C SER A 945 24.35 2.97 15.72
N ILE A 946 25.44 2.22 15.93
CA ILE A 946 26.80 2.66 15.62
C ILE A 946 27.35 1.89 14.40
N ALA A 947 28.13 2.57 13.55
CA ALA A 947 29.00 1.93 12.57
C ALA A 947 30.38 2.59 12.54
N LEU A 948 31.44 1.78 12.45
CA LEU A 948 32.82 2.22 12.29
C LEU A 948 33.18 2.31 10.79
N LEU A 949 33.58 3.49 10.34
CA LEU A 949 34.08 3.76 8.98
C LEU A 949 35.61 3.89 9.01
N ARG A 950 36.30 3.15 8.13
CA ARG A 950 37.71 3.33 7.81
C ARG A 950 37.85 4.29 6.63
N LEU A 951 38.48 5.44 6.83
CA LEU A 951 38.49 6.52 5.83
C LEU A 951 39.43 6.27 4.64
N SER A 952 40.38 5.33 4.74
CA SER A 952 41.35 5.03 3.67
C SER A 952 40.76 4.23 2.50
N ASP A 953 39.74 3.40 2.74
CA ASP A 953 39.13 2.51 1.74
C ASP A 953 37.59 2.45 1.84
N SER A 954 36.99 3.35 2.63
CA SER A 954 35.56 3.44 2.92
C SER A 954 34.92 2.17 3.52
N TYR A 955 35.71 1.20 3.98
CA TYR A 955 35.17 0.01 4.63
C TYR A 955 34.40 0.38 5.89
N THR A 956 33.19 -0.15 6.03
CA THR A 956 32.29 0.12 7.16
C THR A 956 31.91 -1.19 7.86
N SER A 957 32.05 -1.23 9.19
CA SER A 957 31.57 -2.33 10.04
C SER A 957 30.54 -1.84 11.06
N THR A 958 29.37 -2.46 11.08
CA THR A 958 28.29 -2.13 12.03
C THR A 958 28.60 -2.69 13.41
N PHE A 959 28.38 -1.90 14.45
CA PHE A 959 28.45 -2.36 15.83
C PHE A 959 27.13 -3.02 16.22
N SER A 960 27.19 -4.18 16.89
CA SER A 960 26.01 -4.97 17.22
C SER A 960 25.17 -4.43 18.37
N LYS A 961 25.69 -3.46 19.13
CA LYS A 961 24.99 -2.82 20.26
C LYS A 961 24.58 -1.39 19.92
N GLN A 962 23.51 -0.94 20.57
CA GLN A 962 23.04 0.44 20.46
C GLN A 962 23.71 1.35 21.49
N LEU A 963 23.49 2.65 21.31
CA LEU A 963 23.96 3.75 22.13
C LEU A 963 22.74 4.57 22.56
N LEU A 964 22.55 4.77 23.87
CA LEU A 964 21.56 5.70 24.39
C LEU A 964 22.15 7.10 24.41
N ILE A 965 21.43 8.06 23.82
CA ILE A 965 21.71 9.49 23.99
C ILE A 965 20.57 10.05 24.84
N THR A 966 20.89 10.73 25.93
CA THR A 966 19.89 11.18 26.93
C THR A 966 20.38 12.42 27.71
N LYS A 967 19.77 12.76 28.84
CA LYS A 967 20.18 13.86 29.74
C LYS A 967 20.45 13.35 31.16
N LEU A 968 21.20 14.11 31.95
CA LEU A 968 21.37 13.83 33.38
C LEU A 968 20.00 13.81 34.08
N GLY A 969 19.70 12.69 34.76
CA GLY A 969 18.43 12.41 35.42
C GLY A 969 17.67 11.22 34.85
N ASP A 970 18.02 10.73 33.66
CA ASP A 970 17.58 9.42 33.13
C ASP A 970 18.41 8.35 33.85
N ILE A 971 17.78 7.57 34.74
CA ILE A 971 18.47 6.60 35.59
C ILE A 971 18.18 5.16 35.16
N TRP A 972 17.66 4.29 36.02
CA TRP A 972 17.30 2.93 35.64
C TRP A 972 15.78 2.85 35.49
N SER A 973 15.31 2.61 34.26
CA SER A 973 13.90 2.46 33.94
C SER A 973 13.22 1.34 34.75
N SER A 974 11.89 1.31 34.75
CA SER A 974 11.10 0.29 35.47
C SER A 974 11.32 -1.14 34.96
N SER A 975 11.85 -1.31 33.74
CA SER A 975 12.21 -2.61 33.14
C SER A 975 13.71 -2.94 33.22
N ALA A 976 14.55 -2.01 33.70
CA ALA A 976 16.00 -2.20 33.75
C ALA A 976 16.46 -3.06 34.94
N THR A 977 17.36 -3.99 34.66
CA THR A 977 17.96 -4.92 35.64
C THR A 977 19.44 -4.66 35.82
N ALA A 978 20.06 -5.28 36.84
CA ALA A 978 21.52 -5.19 37.03
C ALA A 978 22.32 -5.66 35.79
N ALA A 979 21.78 -6.61 35.03
CA ALA A 979 22.36 -7.19 33.82
C ALA A 979 22.02 -6.43 32.52
N SER A 980 21.15 -5.41 32.57
CA SER A 980 20.82 -4.61 31.39
C SER A 980 22.02 -3.75 30.97
N GLU A 981 22.44 -3.85 29.70
CA GLU A 981 23.63 -3.14 29.18
C GLU A 981 23.40 -1.64 28.97
N ILE A 982 22.14 -1.28 28.69
CA ILE A 982 21.60 0.09 28.76
C ILE A 982 20.49 0.03 29.82
N LYS A 983 20.43 1.06 30.69
CA LYS A 983 19.55 1.08 31.88
C LYS A 983 18.54 2.21 31.89
N GLY A 984 18.89 3.37 31.31
CA GLY A 984 17.92 4.41 30.99
C GLY A 984 17.06 4.05 29.78
N ASP A 985 15.96 4.76 29.57
CA ASP A 985 15.08 4.60 28.40
C ASP A 985 15.01 5.85 27.50
N GLY A 986 15.77 6.90 27.83
CA GLY A 986 15.78 8.18 27.12
C GLY A 986 14.78 9.20 27.66
N ARG A 987 14.09 8.89 28.76
CA ARG A 987 13.10 9.76 29.41
C ARG A 987 13.57 10.17 30.80
N ILE A 988 12.87 11.14 31.37
CA ILE A 988 13.03 11.59 32.76
C ILE A 988 11.62 11.86 33.27
N ASP A 989 11.05 10.88 33.96
CA ASP A 989 9.66 10.89 34.41
C ASP A 989 9.48 10.49 35.89
N ILE A 990 8.24 10.22 36.29
CA ILE A 990 7.87 9.92 37.68
C ILE A 990 8.57 8.66 38.23
N ASN A 991 8.98 7.74 37.36
CA ASN A 991 9.75 6.56 37.74
C ASN A 991 11.15 6.96 38.20
N ASP A 992 11.86 7.81 37.44
CA ASP A 992 13.18 8.35 37.81
C ASP A 992 13.10 9.15 39.11
N VAL A 993 12.10 10.02 39.26
CA VAL A 993 11.86 10.79 40.50
C VAL A 993 11.63 9.87 41.69
N SER A 994 10.71 8.91 41.57
CA SER A 994 10.40 7.95 42.64
C SER A 994 11.63 7.13 43.04
N ARG A 995 12.37 6.66 42.03
CA ARG A 995 13.55 5.81 42.20
C ARG A 995 14.71 6.58 42.79
N LEU A 996 15.03 7.78 42.32
CA LEU A 996 16.08 8.64 42.90
C LEU A 996 15.76 9.01 44.36
N PHE A 997 14.51 9.38 44.66
CA PHE A 997 14.12 9.64 46.05
C PHE A 997 14.16 8.38 46.94
N SER A 998 13.94 7.18 46.41
CA SER A 998 14.12 5.93 47.16
C SER A 998 15.59 5.68 47.59
N LYS A 999 16.55 6.32 46.91
CA LYS A 999 18.00 6.25 47.17
C LYS A 999 18.57 7.54 47.78
N TRP A 1000 17.73 8.48 48.17
CA TRP A 1000 18.12 9.83 48.61
C TRP A 1000 19.16 9.81 49.74
N ASN A 1001 20.26 10.53 49.57
CA ASN A 1001 21.40 10.58 50.50
C ASN A 1001 22.01 9.18 50.80
N SER A 1002 21.84 8.19 49.92
CA SER A 1002 22.63 6.96 49.98
C SER A 1002 24.10 7.23 49.68
N VAL A 1003 24.96 6.38 50.24
CA VAL A 1003 26.42 6.35 50.06
C VAL A 1003 26.90 4.94 49.64
N ARG A 1004 25.96 4.05 49.26
CA ARG A 1004 26.24 2.66 48.87
C ARG A 1004 26.68 2.61 47.42
N ALA A 1005 27.83 1.99 47.12
CA ALA A 1005 28.42 1.98 45.79
C ALA A 1005 27.46 1.49 44.67
N GLU A 1006 26.55 0.60 45.01
CA GLU A 1006 25.49 0.09 44.13
C GLU A 1006 24.38 1.11 43.83
N ASP A 1007 23.99 1.97 44.79
CA ASP A 1007 23.03 3.05 44.57
C ASP A 1007 23.71 4.22 43.84
N LEU A 1008 24.99 4.47 44.17
CA LEU A 1008 25.87 5.44 43.52
C LEU A 1008 26.26 5.06 42.07
N ALA A 1009 25.92 3.85 41.64
CA ALA A 1009 26.00 3.39 40.25
C ALA A 1009 24.61 3.30 39.58
N GLU A 1010 23.54 3.62 40.31
CA GLU A 1010 22.17 3.69 39.78
C GLU A 1010 21.84 5.13 39.33
N ALA A 1011 22.27 6.13 40.09
CA ALA A 1011 22.22 7.54 39.73
C ALA A 1011 23.58 8.04 39.22
N ASP A 1012 23.60 8.77 38.10
CA ASP A 1012 24.81 9.44 37.56
C ASP A 1012 25.13 10.69 38.40
N ILE A 1013 25.91 10.49 39.47
CA ILE A 1013 26.29 11.54 40.44
C ILE A 1013 27.01 12.66 39.69
N ASN A 1014 26.33 13.76 39.51
CA ASN A 1014 26.93 14.94 38.90
C ASN A 1014 27.67 15.69 40.02
N PRO A 1015 28.93 16.14 39.84
CA PRO A 1015 29.63 16.83 40.92
C PRO A 1015 28.86 18.08 41.31
N GLY A 1016 28.60 18.23 42.60
CA GLY A 1016 27.67 19.20 43.18
C GLY A 1016 28.10 20.66 43.02
N PRO A 1017 27.48 21.59 43.75
CA PRO A 1017 27.82 23.01 43.70
C PRO A 1017 29.33 23.26 43.77
N ALA A 1018 29.85 24.02 42.79
CA ALA A 1018 31.28 24.25 42.55
C ALA A 1018 32.12 23.03 42.08
N ASN A 1019 31.52 22.07 41.37
CA ASN A 1019 32.17 20.88 40.80
C ASN A 1019 32.82 19.94 41.84
N ILE A 1020 32.23 19.81 43.02
CA ILE A 1020 32.71 18.87 44.06
C ILE A 1020 31.75 17.67 44.13
N SER A 1021 32.21 16.48 43.75
CA SER A 1021 31.47 15.25 44.03
C SER A 1021 31.38 15.04 45.54
N LEU A 1022 30.16 14.91 46.06
CA LEU A 1022 29.93 14.57 47.47
C LEU A 1022 29.79 13.06 47.71
N ASN A 1023 30.00 12.23 46.67
CA ASN A 1023 29.93 10.77 46.70
C ASN A 1023 28.65 10.22 47.37
N LYS A 1024 27.54 10.91 47.14
CA LYS A 1024 26.20 10.61 47.63
C LYS A 1024 25.17 11.20 46.67
N ILE A 1025 23.95 10.66 46.66
CA ILE A 1025 22.83 11.24 45.92
C ILE A 1025 22.29 12.45 46.70
N ASP A 1026 22.25 13.64 46.09
CA ASP A 1026 21.81 14.87 46.76
C ASP A 1026 20.91 15.82 45.95
N ILE A 1027 20.67 17.00 46.53
CA ILE A 1027 19.73 18.01 46.00
C ILE A 1027 20.16 18.55 44.63
N TYR A 1028 21.43 18.46 44.26
CA TYR A 1028 21.92 18.82 42.93
C TYR A 1028 21.50 17.80 41.88
N ASP A 1029 21.57 16.50 42.17
CA ASP A 1029 21.08 15.44 41.29
C ASP A 1029 19.57 15.55 41.09
N VAL A 1030 18.82 15.75 42.19
CA VAL A 1030 17.37 16.01 42.12
C VAL A 1030 17.06 17.28 41.31
N ASN A 1031 17.78 18.39 41.54
CA ASN A 1031 17.56 19.61 40.76
C ASN A 1031 17.89 19.43 39.27
N LYS A 1032 18.87 18.59 38.92
CA LYS A 1032 19.23 18.27 37.54
C LYS A 1032 18.16 17.44 36.85
N MET A 1033 17.73 16.35 37.49
CA MET A 1033 16.60 15.53 37.05
C MET A 1033 15.32 16.36 36.89
N MET A 1034 14.94 17.18 37.88
CA MET A 1034 13.76 18.04 37.81
C MET A 1034 13.86 19.14 36.75
N ALA A 1035 15.06 19.64 36.43
CA ALA A 1035 15.27 20.62 35.36
C ALA A 1035 15.25 19.97 33.95
N ASN A 1036 15.56 18.69 33.84
CA ASN A 1036 15.52 17.92 32.60
C ASN A 1036 14.21 17.11 32.41
N TRP A 1037 13.33 17.08 33.42
CA TRP A 1037 12.04 16.41 33.46
C TRP A 1037 11.19 16.66 32.22
N SER A 1038 10.63 15.58 31.66
CA SER A 1038 9.75 15.64 30.50
C SER A 1038 8.28 15.56 30.94
N PRO A 1039 7.52 16.68 30.94
CA PRO A 1039 6.10 16.62 31.25
C PRO A 1039 5.37 15.80 30.18
N THR A 1040 4.78 14.68 30.58
CA THR A 1040 4.06 13.79 29.67
C THR A 1040 2.83 14.49 29.09
N THR A 1041 2.83 14.71 27.77
CA THR A 1041 1.59 14.87 27.02
C THR A 1041 0.90 13.51 26.99
N ASN A 1042 -0.04 13.29 27.91
CA ASN A 1042 -0.89 12.10 27.87
C ASN A 1042 -1.66 12.05 26.54
N PRO A 1043 -1.77 10.88 25.89
CA PRO A 1043 -2.82 10.60 24.91
C PRO A 1043 -4.20 10.45 25.58
#